data_AF-A0A6G2JBM1-F1
#
_entry.id   AF-A0A6G2JBM1-F1
#
_cell.length_a   1.000
_cell.length_b   1.000
_cell.length_c   1.000
_cell.angle_alpha   90.00
_cell.angle_beta   90.00
_cell.angle_gamma   90.00
#
_symmetry.space_group_name_H-M   'P 1'
#
loop_
_entity.id
_entity.type
_entity.pdbx_description
1 polymer ?
#
loop_
_entity_poly.entity_id
_entity_poly.type
_entity_poly.pdbx_seq_one_letter_code
_entity_poly.pdbx_strand_id
1 'polypeptide(L)'
;MRMRRLLTVTAAVAIAVSGVLTLPVTAGAEADSEALADVDVTRYGGADRYATSLLVAEAFATLAGDSLESVVMVSGESWQDAVVAAPLAGSMDAPLLMTPPGQLRDDATGFLERVGASEVVVVSTDHTSLAVGSAVVSALDDLGISVERVSGANRYATGAAAARRIDPVGTMPTSGRTAFVASGEVFADALVAGPLGAHGRHPVLLTPPDELHVETAAYLRDAQIAHVVLMGGPAALSETVETSLRELGLSVTRLAGETRFDTAVQAADLAAERFADDKDETCSAGGKVGLARADVPFDSFGAGPLLGRLCAPLVLSNPAAIPAATAAYLDEARSSAASLDLRVFGGEAAVSQAGLDAYLRGDTDDDSGEPPDPVHAVLPPGTCGGKITDPPRQVLESRSAETAVWSPDCAKINYFQRDALWRANQDGSRPTRLLREADVDASLGSFAWSPDGSKIVYVQNEKRGVGYVSHIWIANADGSDPVQLTDGMVRDLSPVWSPDGATFAFVSKRQQEVRTSRGGTAFWTAGTSIVTMDRDGDIQTSFDAGAVAGTRLAWSRDGSQVAYVRASALTLSSPDGATRRILLRGADSRGGLSWSPDGRRIAYVRYDHTRPSQRLVMVAETEGFRQELVAEVTGRVSALDWSPDGQLLLYSVRDGNDRRVYVAGASGTSLAWAADCWRRGTNRYATGPPFQSDVPTTGTLRVALLFMDFPDAPATYSTREESEYSLEFPEQYLEDSSYGKLDVEFVPLHRWLRAEETSVQFGGIVIDGSRALGQRASAHSIELANEFFDFSTTPAVLTVFPSSRFGGGTAGGLHEVDGVDVALARVNTFFGGGLGGPGLWSLPAAHELLHLLGLIDLYPYDWTLGIPPPAPPGQVRIGTEWGVMGLTSHFFTVEMDERLKHQRSTVGRGVTTEYASGLAMTEMLGWNRWLLGWVDDNQLHCVTDAEAEVSLAPIAQPEGEAALAVIPLNHHEVIVMESRRRLGYDRYTEFTESNGFEVRFPTLIEEGVLVYTVDLAGGELPIKIVAPEADDRLVGSPVLTKGQSLTLRGYTITVTGDDGDRHTVSIRRGDAG
;
A
#
# COMPACT_ATOMS: atom_id res chain seq x y z
N MET A 1 -25.26 70.83 -13.30
CA MET A 1 -26.46 71.70 -13.16
C MET A 1 -27.70 70.82 -13.05
N ARG A 2 -28.73 71.24 -12.29
CA ARG A 2 -30.14 70.76 -12.24
C ARG A 2 -30.47 69.25 -12.37
N MET A 3 -31.05 68.71 -11.28
CA MET A 3 -32.15 67.70 -11.19
C MET A 3 -31.87 66.27 -11.74
N ARG A 4 -31.93 65.16 -10.99
CA ARG A 4 -32.93 64.54 -10.05
C ARG A 4 -34.07 63.73 -10.71
N ARG A 5 -34.12 62.43 -10.35
CA ARG A 5 -35.32 61.54 -10.19
C ARG A 5 -36.07 61.13 -11.49
N LEU A 6 -36.84 60.04 -11.57
CA LEU A 6 -36.90 58.69 -10.92
C LEU A 6 -38.02 57.89 -11.67
N LEU A 7 -38.20 56.57 -11.43
CA LEU A 7 -39.41 55.74 -11.77
C LEU A 7 -39.58 55.42 -13.29
N THR A 8 -39.62 54.16 -13.80
CA THR A 8 -40.59 53.01 -13.68
C THR A 8 -41.92 53.24 -14.45
N VAL A 9 -42.66 52.27 -15.03
CA VAL A 9 -42.69 50.79 -14.90
C VAL A 9 -43.40 50.07 -16.10
N THR A 10 -43.28 48.73 -16.19
CA THR A 10 -44.10 47.70 -16.95
C THR A 10 -44.45 47.80 -18.46
N ALA A 11 -43.96 46.81 -19.22
CA ALA A 11 -44.68 45.71 -19.92
C ALA A 11 -45.74 45.90 -21.05
N ALA A 12 -45.66 44.93 -22.00
CA ALA A 12 -46.76 44.17 -22.66
C ALA A 12 -47.15 44.38 -24.16
N VAL A 13 -46.66 43.44 -25.01
CA VAL A 13 -47.45 42.54 -25.92
C VAL A 13 -48.02 43.04 -27.29
N ALA A 14 -47.33 42.59 -28.37
CA ALA A 14 -47.82 41.94 -29.62
C ALA A 14 -48.43 42.71 -30.84
N ILE A 15 -48.69 41.92 -31.91
CA ILE A 15 -49.28 42.21 -33.25
C ILE A 15 -48.29 42.82 -34.27
N ALA A 16 -48.04 42.32 -35.50
CA ALA A 16 -48.45 41.10 -36.25
C ALA A 16 -47.33 40.69 -37.27
N VAL A 17 -47.17 39.43 -37.71
CA VAL A 17 -47.78 38.74 -38.92
C VAL A 17 -47.83 39.65 -40.17
N SER A 18 -47.39 39.28 -41.40
CA SER A 18 -47.36 37.98 -42.13
C SER A 18 -46.19 37.94 -43.15
N GLY A 19 -45.64 36.79 -43.57
CA GLY A 19 -46.19 35.87 -44.60
C GLY A 19 -45.20 35.79 -45.80
N VAL A 20 -45.29 34.88 -46.79
CA VAL A 20 -46.40 34.06 -47.31
C VAL A 20 -45.86 32.79 -48.03
N LEU A 21 -46.26 31.59 -47.54
CA LEU A 21 -46.68 30.35 -48.25
C LEU A 21 -45.76 29.63 -49.28
N THR A 22 -45.86 28.31 -49.56
CA THR A 22 -46.22 26.99 -48.92
C THR A 22 -45.89 25.90 -50.00
N LEU A 23 -46.31 24.60 -50.10
CA LEU A 23 -47.34 23.65 -49.60
C LEU A 23 -46.73 22.20 -49.75
N PRO A 24 -47.44 21.07 -49.49
CA PRO A 24 -48.03 20.60 -48.22
C PRO A 24 -47.77 19.08 -47.95
N VAL A 25 -48.06 18.57 -46.74
CA VAL A 25 -48.58 17.20 -46.48
C VAL A 25 -49.59 17.28 -45.31
N THR A 26 -50.45 16.28 -45.15
CA THR A 26 -51.71 16.33 -44.38
C THR A 26 -51.69 15.69 -42.98
N ALA A 27 -52.24 16.42 -42.01
CA ALA A 27 -53.10 16.00 -40.90
C ALA A 27 -52.93 14.59 -40.24
N GLY A 28 -52.57 14.61 -38.95
CA GLY A 28 -52.92 13.62 -37.93
C GLY A 28 -53.57 14.36 -36.74
N ALA A 29 -54.41 13.69 -35.96
CA ALA A 29 -55.31 14.35 -34.99
C ALA A 29 -54.61 14.93 -33.75
N GLU A 30 -55.19 16.01 -33.20
CA GLU A 30 -55.03 16.36 -31.79
C GLU A 30 -55.68 15.27 -30.92
N ALA A 31 -55.06 14.94 -29.78
CA ALA A 31 -55.67 14.19 -28.69
C ALA A 31 -55.59 15.05 -27.43
N ASP A 32 -56.66 15.08 -26.63
CA ASP A 32 -56.74 15.93 -25.44
C ASP A 32 -55.69 15.54 -24.39
N SER A 33 -55.05 16.55 -23.78
CA SER A 33 -54.14 16.33 -22.66
C SER A 33 -54.95 16.06 -21.38
N GLU A 34 -55.04 14.78 -20.97
CA GLU A 34 -55.44 14.46 -19.61
C GLU A 34 -54.44 15.04 -18.60
N ALA A 35 -54.93 15.43 -17.43
CA ALA A 35 -54.12 16.09 -16.41
C ALA A 35 -53.20 15.08 -15.72
N LEU A 36 -51.97 14.96 -16.21
CA LEU A 36 -50.92 14.11 -15.62
C LEU A 36 -50.73 14.42 -14.13
N ALA A 37 -50.56 13.36 -13.33
CA ALA A 37 -50.43 13.43 -11.88
C ALA A 37 -49.29 14.36 -11.42
N ASP A 38 -49.44 14.90 -10.22
CA ASP A 38 -48.39 15.73 -9.59
C ASP A 38 -47.23 14.85 -9.10
N VAL A 39 -46.01 15.42 -9.03
CA VAL A 39 -44.81 14.67 -8.64
C VAL A 39 -44.18 15.29 -7.39
N ASP A 40 -44.43 14.67 -6.25
CA ASP A 40 -43.87 15.06 -4.95
C ASP A 40 -42.44 14.52 -4.82
N VAL A 41 -41.43 15.40 -4.82
CA VAL A 41 -40.02 15.01 -4.78
C VAL A 41 -39.44 15.21 -3.38
N THR A 42 -39.05 14.12 -2.72
CA THR A 42 -38.31 14.15 -1.45
C THR A 42 -36.86 13.74 -1.68
N ARG A 43 -35.91 14.62 -1.38
CA ARG A 43 -34.47 14.37 -1.55
C ARG A 43 -33.77 14.11 -0.22
N TYR A 44 -33.04 12.99 -0.14
CA TYR A 44 -32.12 12.67 0.94
C TYR A 44 -30.69 12.88 0.45
N GLY A 45 -30.08 14.02 0.74
CA GLY A 45 -28.72 14.35 0.28
C GLY A 45 -27.96 15.19 1.28
N GLY A 46 -26.91 14.62 1.86
CA GLY A 46 -26.03 15.29 2.82
C GLY A 46 -24.86 16.02 2.14
N ALA A 47 -23.96 16.56 2.97
CA ALA A 47 -22.67 17.10 2.51
C ALA A 47 -21.68 15.99 2.10
N ASP A 48 -21.88 14.77 2.59
CA ASP A 48 -21.12 13.56 2.34
C ASP A 48 -22.02 12.32 2.47
N ARG A 49 -21.50 11.12 2.16
CA ARG A 49 -22.25 9.85 2.19
C ARG A 49 -22.80 9.48 3.57
N TYR A 50 -22.12 9.88 4.64
CA TYR A 50 -22.52 9.60 6.02
C TYR A 50 -23.70 10.50 6.40
N ALA A 51 -23.64 11.78 6.06
CA ALA A 51 -24.76 12.70 6.19
C ALA A 51 -25.96 12.31 5.30
N THR A 52 -25.73 11.79 4.08
CA THR A 52 -26.81 11.21 3.26
C THR A 52 -27.43 9.98 3.96
N SER A 53 -26.61 9.02 4.42
CA SER A 53 -27.10 7.84 5.13
C SER A 53 -27.86 8.18 6.40
N LEU A 54 -27.44 9.23 7.12
CA LEU A 54 -28.11 9.74 8.31
C LEU A 54 -29.50 10.28 7.95
N LEU A 55 -29.62 11.13 6.92
CA LEU A 55 -30.93 11.64 6.46
C LEU A 55 -31.90 10.52 6.01
N VAL A 56 -31.38 9.39 5.53
CA VAL A 56 -32.18 8.22 5.19
C VAL A 56 -32.59 7.42 6.45
N ALA A 57 -31.71 7.31 7.45
CA ALA A 57 -32.02 6.70 8.74
C ALA A 57 -33.01 7.55 9.57
N GLU A 58 -32.91 8.89 9.51
CA GLU A 58 -33.91 9.85 10.03
C GLU A 58 -35.30 9.58 9.43
N ALA A 59 -35.38 9.48 8.10
CA ALA A 59 -36.64 9.21 7.41
C ALA A 59 -37.22 7.83 7.73
N PHE A 60 -36.38 6.83 7.99
CA PHE A 60 -36.81 5.52 8.48
C PHE A 60 -37.35 5.62 9.91
N ALA A 61 -36.64 6.30 10.82
CA ALA A 61 -37.03 6.47 12.21
C ALA A 61 -38.40 7.15 12.33
N THR A 62 -38.68 8.20 11.57
CA THR A 62 -40.00 8.85 11.57
C THR A 62 -41.11 7.95 11.05
N LEU A 63 -40.83 7.02 10.12
CA LEU A 63 -41.79 5.98 9.72
C LEU A 63 -41.93 4.85 10.75
N ALA A 64 -40.99 4.71 11.70
CA ALA A 64 -41.07 3.80 12.85
C ALA A 64 -41.69 4.44 14.11
N GLY A 65 -41.97 5.76 14.09
CA GLY A 65 -42.50 6.50 15.23
C GLY A 65 -41.43 7.16 16.12
N ASP A 66 -40.29 7.50 15.53
CA ASP A 66 -39.11 8.13 16.13
C ASP A 66 -38.44 7.34 17.28
N SER A 67 -38.73 6.05 17.40
CA SER A 67 -38.11 5.11 18.35
C SER A 67 -37.67 3.84 17.62
N LEU A 68 -36.46 3.33 17.91
CA LEU A 68 -35.87 2.15 17.27
C LEU A 68 -35.12 1.32 18.31
N GLU A 69 -35.40 0.02 18.40
CA GLU A 69 -34.69 -0.89 19.34
C GLU A 69 -33.26 -1.20 18.86
N SER A 70 -33.12 -1.40 17.54
CA SER A 70 -31.89 -1.80 16.85
C SER A 70 -31.56 -0.91 15.66
N VAL A 71 -30.27 -0.77 15.34
CA VAL A 71 -29.78 -0.11 14.11
C VAL A 71 -28.72 -1.01 13.44
N VAL A 72 -28.79 -1.19 12.13
CA VAL A 72 -27.73 -1.91 11.39
C VAL A 72 -26.69 -0.91 10.93
N MET A 73 -25.42 -1.16 11.28
CA MET A 73 -24.31 -0.26 10.98
C MET A 73 -23.31 -0.90 10.03
N VAL A 74 -22.86 -0.13 9.04
CA VAL A 74 -21.84 -0.54 8.06
C VAL A 74 -20.80 0.54 7.87
N SER A 75 -19.63 0.16 7.35
CA SER A 75 -18.63 1.14 6.92
C SER A 75 -19.09 1.85 5.66
N GLY A 76 -19.00 3.18 5.64
CA GLY A 76 -19.26 3.96 4.42
C GLY A 76 -18.22 3.72 3.31
N GLU A 77 -17.11 3.04 3.59
CA GLU A 77 -16.08 2.68 2.60
C GLU A 77 -16.20 1.24 2.07
N SER A 78 -17.14 0.42 2.59
CA SER A 78 -17.36 -0.97 2.15
C SER A 78 -18.75 -1.13 1.51
N TRP A 79 -18.81 -1.07 0.17
CA TRP A 79 -20.09 -1.08 -0.54
C TRP A 79 -20.78 -2.46 -0.49
N GLN A 80 -20.00 -3.54 -0.48
CA GLN A 80 -20.52 -4.91 -0.47
C GLN A 80 -21.22 -5.26 0.85
N ASP A 81 -20.62 -4.85 1.98
CA ASP A 81 -21.20 -5.09 3.31
C ASP A 81 -22.56 -4.37 3.43
N ALA A 82 -22.68 -3.17 2.87
CA ALA A 82 -23.92 -2.40 2.84
C ALA A 82 -25.05 -3.06 2.01
N VAL A 83 -24.74 -3.68 0.87
CA VAL A 83 -25.73 -4.41 0.06
C VAL A 83 -26.29 -5.63 0.80
N VAL A 84 -25.42 -6.43 1.44
CA VAL A 84 -25.86 -7.64 2.16
C VAL A 84 -26.50 -7.32 3.52
N ALA A 85 -26.23 -6.14 4.07
CA ALA A 85 -26.85 -5.62 5.29
C ALA A 85 -28.29 -5.13 5.08
N ALA A 86 -28.65 -4.61 3.90
CA ALA A 86 -29.99 -4.05 3.67
C ALA A 86 -31.15 -5.06 3.91
N PRO A 87 -31.08 -6.33 3.47
CA PRO A 87 -32.07 -7.34 3.83
C PRO A 87 -32.12 -7.66 5.33
N LEU A 88 -30.97 -7.65 6.01
CA LEU A 88 -30.90 -7.86 7.45
C LEU A 88 -31.58 -6.73 8.23
N ALA A 89 -31.26 -5.48 7.88
CA ALA A 89 -31.88 -4.29 8.45
C ALA A 89 -33.41 -4.30 8.29
N GLY A 90 -33.93 -4.61 7.09
CA GLY A 90 -35.36 -4.79 6.87
C GLY A 90 -35.98 -5.92 7.70
N SER A 91 -35.29 -7.06 7.86
CA SER A 91 -35.76 -8.17 8.70
C SER A 91 -35.84 -7.86 10.20
N MET A 92 -35.07 -6.87 10.65
CA MET A 92 -35.05 -6.36 12.03
C MET A 92 -35.95 -5.14 12.25
N ASP A 93 -36.60 -4.63 11.20
CA ASP A 93 -37.26 -3.32 11.17
C ASP A 93 -36.36 -2.15 11.62
N ALA A 94 -35.10 -2.20 11.17
CA ALA A 94 -34.04 -1.27 11.53
C ALA A 94 -33.55 -0.48 10.29
N PRO A 95 -33.08 0.77 10.46
CA PRO A 95 -32.36 1.48 9.41
C PRO A 95 -30.96 0.91 9.19
N LEU A 96 -30.41 1.17 8.00
CA LEU A 96 -28.99 0.97 7.70
C LEU A 96 -28.26 2.32 7.76
N LEU A 97 -27.30 2.44 8.68
CA LEU A 97 -26.53 3.65 8.95
C LEU A 97 -25.04 3.44 8.61
N MET A 98 -24.45 4.38 7.88
CA MET A 98 -23.01 4.39 7.59
C MET A 98 -22.20 5.11 8.66
N THR A 99 -21.04 4.56 9.01
CA THR A 99 -20.02 5.20 9.84
C THR A 99 -18.65 5.20 9.14
N PRO A 100 -17.80 6.21 9.36
CA PRO A 100 -16.38 6.11 9.01
C PRO A 100 -15.71 4.93 9.75
N PRO A 101 -14.73 4.24 9.14
CA PRO A 101 -14.05 3.09 9.75
C PRO A 101 -13.51 3.33 11.17
N GLY A 102 -12.90 4.49 11.41
CA GLY A 102 -12.19 4.80 12.66
C GLY A 102 -12.94 5.66 13.68
N GLN A 103 -14.16 6.12 13.40
CA GLN A 103 -14.85 7.09 14.25
C GLN A 103 -16.38 7.02 14.09
N LEU A 104 -17.11 6.94 15.20
CA LEU A 104 -18.54 7.27 15.24
C LEU A 104 -18.67 8.80 15.26
N ARG A 105 -19.46 9.38 14.34
CA ARG A 105 -19.64 10.84 14.23
C ARG A 105 -20.66 11.34 15.25
N ASP A 106 -20.47 12.56 15.75
CA ASP A 106 -21.39 13.24 16.67
C ASP A 106 -22.85 13.29 16.17
N ASP A 107 -23.06 13.39 14.86
CA ASP A 107 -24.40 13.41 14.24
C ASP A 107 -25.05 12.02 14.18
N ALA A 108 -24.27 10.96 13.99
CA ALA A 108 -24.71 9.58 14.17
C ALA A 108 -24.98 9.25 15.65
N THR A 109 -24.14 9.72 16.58
CA THR A 109 -24.35 9.58 18.03
C THR A 109 -25.66 10.23 18.47
N GLY A 110 -25.89 11.50 18.11
CA GLY A 110 -27.13 12.20 18.46
C GLY A 110 -28.40 11.62 17.83
N PHE A 111 -28.28 10.93 16.69
CA PHE A 111 -29.37 10.12 16.14
C PHE A 111 -29.66 8.89 17.01
N LEU A 112 -28.63 8.10 17.35
CA LEU A 112 -28.77 6.86 18.14
C LEU A 112 -29.37 7.14 19.53
N GLU A 113 -28.87 8.18 20.23
CA GLU A 113 -29.42 8.62 21.51
C GLU A 113 -30.91 9.02 21.40
N ARG A 114 -31.27 9.76 20.36
CA ARG A 114 -32.62 10.32 20.18
C ARG A 114 -33.65 9.25 19.82
N VAL A 115 -33.30 8.26 19.01
CA VAL A 115 -34.19 7.12 18.69
C VAL A 115 -34.22 6.05 19.78
N GLY A 116 -33.37 6.16 20.80
CA GLY A 116 -33.31 5.23 21.93
C GLY A 116 -32.72 3.86 21.57
N ALA A 117 -31.80 3.81 20.60
CA ALA A 117 -31.20 2.56 20.14
C ALA A 117 -30.48 1.82 21.29
N SER A 118 -30.71 0.51 21.36
CA SER A 118 -30.16 -0.38 22.42
C SER A 118 -29.28 -1.50 21.86
N GLU A 119 -29.43 -1.82 20.58
CA GLU A 119 -28.60 -2.76 19.81
C GLU A 119 -28.07 -2.05 18.54
N VAL A 120 -26.79 -2.25 18.23
CA VAL A 120 -26.24 -1.98 16.90
C VAL A 120 -25.64 -3.26 16.33
N VAL A 121 -26.15 -3.69 15.18
CA VAL A 121 -25.61 -4.84 14.45
C VAL A 121 -24.64 -4.34 13.38
N VAL A 122 -23.35 -4.51 13.65
CA VAL A 122 -22.27 -4.16 12.73
C VAL A 122 -22.13 -5.25 11.68
N VAL A 123 -22.50 -4.95 10.43
CA VAL A 123 -22.21 -5.82 9.28
C VAL A 123 -20.93 -5.33 8.61
N SER A 124 -19.89 -6.16 8.62
CA SER A 124 -18.56 -5.77 8.13
C SER A 124 -17.74 -6.99 7.74
N THR A 125 -16.99 -6.90 6.65
CA THR A 125 -15.92 -7.86 6.35
C THR A 125 -14.71 -7.60 7.26
N ASP A 126 -14.33 -8.59 8.06
CA ASP A 126 -13.37 -8.40 9.16
C ASP A 126 -11.90 -8.29 8.73
N HIS A 127 -11.06 -7.80 9.65
CA HIS A 127 -9.61 -7.62 9.49
C HIS A 127 -9.17 -6.72 8.32
N THR A 128 -10.05 -5.81 7.85
CA THR A 128 -9.71 -4.77 6.87
C THR A 128 -9.69 -3.38 7.52
N SER A 129 -8.85 -2.47 7.03
CA SER A 129 -8.87 -1.05 7.46
C SER A 129 -10.10 -0.27 6.96
N LEU A 130 -10.91 -0.89 6.10
CA LEU A 130 -12.19 -0.38 5.63
C LEU A 130 -13.37 -0.88 6.49
N ALA A 131 -13.14 -1.77 7.44
CA ALA A 131 -14.17 -2.30 8.35
C ALA A 131 -14.68 -1.23 9.33
N VAL A 132 -15.83 -1.47 9.95
CA VAL A 132 -16.21 -0.73 11.17
C VAL A 132 -15.23 -1.11 12.28
N GLY A 133 -14.38 -0.18 12.69
CA GLY A 133 -13.25 -0.40 13.60
C GLY A 133 -13.62 -0.43 15.08
N SER A 134 -12.65 -0.80 15.92
CA SER A 134 -12.82 -0.89 17.38
C SER A 134 -13.23 0.43 18.03
N ALA A 135 -12.71 1.57 17.57
CA ALA A 135 -13.07 2.89 18.09
C ALA A 135 -14.57 3.23 17.92
N VAL A 136 -15.22 2.74 16.85
CA VAL A 136 -16.68 2.86 16.69
C VAL A 136 -17.40 1.98 17.71
N VAL A 137 -16.93 0.74 17.90
CA VAL A 137 -17.53 -0.21 18.86
C VAL A 137 -17.41 0.31 20.30
N SER A 138 -16.27 0.87 20.68
CA SER A 138 -16.09 1.52 21.99
C SER A 138 -17.01 2.72 22.17
N ALA A 139 -17.14 3.58 21.15
CA ALA A 139 -18.06 4.72 21.21
C ALA A 139 -19.54 4.31 21.32
N LEU A 140 -19.92 3.10 20.87
CA LEU A 140 -21.26 2.54 21.08
C LEU A 140 -21.42 1.96 22.50
N ASP A 141 -20.40 1.28 23.02
CA ASP A 141 -20.38 0.74 24.41
C ASP A 141 -20.42 1.88 25.45
N ASP A 142 -19.72 3.00 25.19
CA ASP A 142 -19.77 4.23 25.99
C ASP A 142 -21.18 4.89 26.03
N LEU A 143 -22.00 4.68 24.98
CA LEU A 143 -23.41 5.08 24.94
C LEU A 143 -24.35 4.05 25.61
N GLY A 144 -23.83 2.91 26.06
CA GLY A 144 -24.60 1.80 26.62
C GLY A 144 -25.32 0.95 25.56
N ILE A 145 -24.92 1.05 24.30
CA ILE A 145 -25.53 0.34 23.16
C ILE A 145 -24.79 -0.99 22.96
N SER A 146 -25.54 -2.10 23.00
CA SER A 146 -24.97 -3.43 22.76
C SER A 146 -24.58 -3.62 21.29
N VAL A 147 -23.42 -4.23 21.03
CA VAL A 147 -22.91 -4.40 19.66
C VAL A 147 -22.77 -5.87 19.28
N GLU A 148 -23.58 -6.32 18.32
CA GLU A 148 -23.35 -7.60 17.61
C GLU A 148 -22.50 -7.35 16.37
N ARG A 149 -21.54 -8.23 16.08
CA ARG A 149 -20.77 -8.19 14.83
C ARG A 149 -21.13 -9.37 13.94
N VAL A 150 -21.62 -9.06 12.75
CA VAL A 150 -22.01 -10.02 11.71
C VAL A 150 -20.98 -9.91 10.58
N SER A 151 -20.04 -10.86 10.55
CA SER A 151 -18.86 -10.79 9.70
C SER A 151 -18.49 -12.14 9.08
N GLY A 152 -17.57 -12.08 8.13
CA GLY A 152 -16.88 -13.25 7.58
C GLY A 152 -15.50 -12.88 7.05
N ALA A 153 -14.70 -13.89 6.70
CA ALA A 153 -13.33 -13.73 6.21
C ALA A 153 -13.22 -13.06 4.82
N ASN A 154 -14.34 -12.81 4.15
CA ASN A 154 -14.47 -12.05 2.91
C ASN A 154 -15.94 -11.66 2.69
N ARG A 155 -16.21 -10.75 1.75
CA ARG A 155 -17.55 -10.26 1.38
C ARG A 155 -18.62 -11.35 1.14
N TYR A 156 -18.22 -12.52 0.64
CA TYR A 156 -19.14 -13.63 0.38
C TYR A 156 -19.50 -14.36 1.68
N ALA A 157 -18.53 -14.57 2.56
CA ALA A 157 -18.75 -15.08 3.91
C ALA A 157 -19.56 -14.10 4.77
N THR A 158 -19.31 -12.79 4.67
CA THR A 158 -20.09 -11.72 5.34
C THR A 158 -21.53 -11.72 4.85
N GLY A 159 -21.77 -11.83 3.53
CA GLY A 159 -23.11 -11.99 2.98
C GLY A 159 -23.84 -13.24 3.49
N ALA A 160 -23.15 -14.39 3.53
CA ALA A 160 -23.70 -15.60 4.13
C ALA A 160 -23.95 -15.48 5.65
N ALA A 161 -23.17 -14.67 6.38
CA ALA A 161 -23.39 -14.38 7.79
C ALA A 161 -24.63 -13.49 8.02
N ALA A 162 -24.77 -12.38 7.28
CA ALA A 162 -25.96 -11.54 7.30
C ALA A 162 -27.22 -12.34 6.93
N ALA A 163 -27.12 -13.18 5.90
CA ALA A 163 -28.20 -14.07 5.47
C ALA A 163 -28.59 -15.13 6.53
N ARG A 164 -27.68 -15.53 7.42
CA ARG A 164 -27.99 -16.38 8.58
C ARG A 164 -28.66 -15.61 9.73
N ARG A 165 -28.34 -14.32 9.93
CA ARG A 165 -28.96 -13.47 10.97
C ARG A 165 -30.39 -13.03 10.65
N ILE A 166 -30.82 -13.12 9.38
CA ILE A 166 -32.21 -12.90 8.92
C ILE A 166 -33.19 -13.99 9.43
N ASP A 167 -32.75 -15.26 9.44
CA ASP A 167 -33.51 -16.38 10.01
C ASP A 167 -32.58 -17.32 10.81
N PRO A 168 -32.18 -16.92 12.02
CA PRO A 168 -31.19 -17.65 12.82
C PRO A 168 -31.74 -18.93 13.48
N VAL A 169 -33.04 -19.22 13.34
CA VAL A 169 -33.73 -20.35 13.99
C VAL A 169 -34.39 -21.29 12.97
N GLY A 170 -34.40 -20.94 11.68
CA GLY A 170 -35.10 -21.71 10.64
C GLY A 170 -36.62 -21.60 10.73
N THR A 171 -37.14 -20.49 11.26
CA THR A 171 -38.58 -20.29 11.54
C THR A 171 -39.39 -19.94 10.30
N MET A 172 -38.75 -19.42 9.24
CA MET A 172 -39.42 -19.24 7.95
C MET A 172 -39.74 -20.60 7.32
N PRO A 173 -40.90 -20.80 6.66
CA PRO A 173 -41.20 -22.06 5.96
C PRO A 173 -40.06 -22.44 4.99
N THR A 174 -39.70 -23.72 4.90
CA THR A 174 -38.63 -24.19 4.00
C THR A 174 -39.09 -24.35 2.55
N SER A 175 -40.39 -24.55 2.32
CA SER A 175 -40.98 -24.58 0.99
C SER A 175 -41.10 -23.17 0.40
N GLY A 176 -40.38 -22.89 -0.70
CA GLY A 176 -40.52 -21.64 -1.45
C GLY A 176 -39.62 -20.49 -0.96
N ARG A 177 -38.56 -20.78 -0.20
CA ARG A 177 -37.56 -19.77 0.18
C ARG A 177 -36.85 -19.22 -1.06
N THR A 178 -36.78 -17.90 -1.17
CA THR A 178 -36.11 -17.17 -2.25
C THR A 178 -34.88 -16.43 -1.73
N ALA A 179 -33.80 -16.43 -2.52
CA ALA A 179 -32.62 -15.60 -2.30
C ALA A 179 -32.28 -14.81 -3.57
N PHE A 180 -31.72 -13.61 -3.41
CA PHE A 180 -31.12 -12.85 -4.50
C PHE A 180 -29.63 -13.20 -4.59
N VAL A 181 -29.11 -13.44 -5.79
CA VAL A 181 -27.66 -13.64 -6.02
C VAL A 181 -27.18 -12.59 -7.02
N ALA A 182 -26.18 -11.80 -6.62
CA ALA A 182 -25.64 -10.68 -7.38
C ALA A 182 -24.09 -10.72 -7.44
N SER A 183 -23.51 -9.90 -8.32
CA SER A 183 -22.05 -9.78 -8.45
C SER A 183 -21.42 -9.12 -7.22
N GLY A 184 -20.38 -9.73 -6.66
CA GLY A 184 -19.54 -9.12 -5.61
C GLY A 184 -18.55 -8.07 -6.12
N GLU A 185 -18.56 -7.78 -7.42
CA GLU A 185 -17.62 -6.89 -8.11
C GLU A 185 -18.32 -5.68 -8.76
N VAL A 186 -19.60 -5.79 -9.13
CA VAL A 186 -20.40 -4.70 -9.72
C VAL A 186 -21.67 -4.46 -8.89
N PHE A 187 -21.85 -3.23 -8.39
CA PHE A 187 -22.88 -2.92 -7.39
C PHE A 187 -24.29 -2.76 -7.93
N ALA A 188 -24.47 -2.34 -9.19
CA ALA A 188 -25.73 -1.72 -9.63
C ALA A 188 -26.93 -2.70 -9.58
N ASP A 189 -26.75 -3.89 -10.13
CA ASP A 189 -27.78 -4.94 -10.13
C ASP A 189 -28.01 -5.51 -8.71
N ALA A 190 -27.02 -5.39 -7.81
CA ALA A 190 -27.10 -5.83 -6.43
C ALA A 190 -27.85 -4.84 -5.51
N LEU A 191 -27.64 -3.53 -5.74
CA LEU A 191 -28.27 -2.42 -5.03
C LEU A 191 -29.80 -2.43 -5.19
N VAL A 192 -30.29 -2.67 -6.42
CA VAL A 192 -31.73 -2.65 -6.72
C VAL A 192 -32.50 -3.85 -6.17
N ALA A 193 -31.81 -4.92 -5.77
CA ALA A 193 -32.41 -6.01 -4.99
C ALA A 193 -32.68 -5.61 -3.52
N GLY A 194 -32.09 -4.52 -3.02
CA GLY A 194 -32.17 -4.07 -1.63
C GLY A 194 -33.60 -3.94 -1.07
N PRO A 195 -34.52 -3.20 -1.72
CA PRO A 195 -35.90 -3.02 -1.21
C PRO A 195 -36.69 -4.33 -1.16
N LEU A 196 -36.58 -5.16 -2.20
CA LEU A 196 -37.18 -6.50 -2.27
C LEU A 196 -36.64 -7.43 -1.18
N GLY A 197 -35.33 -7.41 -0.94
CA GLY A 197 -34.68 -8.19 0.10
C GLY A 197 -35.06 -7.75 1.51
N ALA A 198 -35.12 -6.44 1.76
CA ALA A 198 -35.53 -5.85 3.03
C ALA A 198 -36.99 -6.17 3.38
N HIS A 199 -37.91 -5.96 2.43
CA HIS A 199 -39.35 -6.19 2.64
C HIS A 199 -39.67 -7.69 2.75
N GLY A 200 -39.27 -8.50 1.76
CA GLY A 200 -39.56 -9.94 1.71
C GLY A 200 -38.72 -10.80 2.66
N ARG A 201 -37.79 -10.19 3.42
CA ARG A 201 -36.77 -10.89 4.24
C ARG A 201 -35.96 -11.90 3.42
N HIS A 202 -35.68 -11.56 2.16
CA HIS A 202 -34.94 -12.39 1.23
C HIS A 202 -33.45 -11.98 1.22
N PRO A 203 -32.51 -12.87 1.54
CA PRO A 203 -31.09 -12.52 1.58
C PRO A 203 -30.57 -12.13 0.20
N VAL A 204 -29.78 -11.07 0.13
CA VAL A 204 -28.94 -10.73 -1.02
C VAL A 204 -27.57 -11.31 -0.77
N LEU A 205 -27.16 -12.24 -1.63
CA LEU A 205 -25.89 -12.97 -1.57
C LEU A 205 -25.00 -12.52 -2.73
N LEU A 206 -23.69 -12.51 -2.50
CA LEU A 206 -22.70 -12.09 -3.49
C LEU A 206 -21.92 -13.29 -4.02
N THR A 207 -21.43 -13.20 -5.25
CA THR A 207 -20.52 -14.19 -5.86
C THR A 207 -19.62 -13.53 -6.93
N PRO A 208 -18.44 -14.09 -7.26
CA PRO A 208 -17.66 -13.66 -8.43
C PRO A 208 -18.46 -13.81 -9.74
N PRO A 209 -18.14 -13.04 -10.81
CA PRO A 209 -18.83 -13.15 -12.09
C PRO A 209 -18.82 -14.54 -12.73
N ASP A 210 -17.70 -15.27 -12.62
CA ASP A 210 -17.46 -16.50 -13.39
C ASP A 210 -17.68 -17.81 -12.62
N GLU A 211 -17.88 -17.76 -11.30
CA GLU A 211 -18.07 -18.94 -10.44
C GLU A 211 -19.05 -18.72 -9.29
N LEU A 212 -19.75 -19.77 -8.87
CA LEU A 212 -20.61 -19.74 -7.69
C LEU A 212 -19.77 -20.00 -6.42
N HIS A 213 -19.53 -18.96 -5.63
CA HIS A 213 -18.63 -19.02 -4.49
C HIS A 213 -19.07 -20.02 -3.41
N VAL A 214 -18.10 -20.72 -2.81
CA VAL A 214 -18.35 -21.83 -1.88
C VAL A 214 -19.23 -21.46 -0.68
N GLU A 215 -19.06 -20.27 -0.09
CA GLU A 215 -19.88 -19.77 1.03
C GLU A 215 -21.34 -19.55 0.63
N THR A 216 -21.56 -19.02 -0.58
CA THR A 216 -22.88 -18.77 -1.15
C THR A 216 -23.55 -20.09 -1.52
N ALA A 217 -22.83 -21.01 -2.15
CA ALA A 217 -23.27 -22.38 -2.41
C ALA A 217 -23.53 -23.19 -1.12
N ALA A 218 -22.83 -22.92 -0.02
CA ALA A 218 -23.12 -23.49 1.30
C ALA A 218 -24.43 -22.93 1.86
N TYR A 219 -24.56 -21.61 2.01
CA TYR A 219 -25.77 -20.98 2.52
C TYR A 219 -27.03 -21.40 1.75
N LEU A 220 -27.00 -21.38 0.41
CA LEU A 220 -28.15 -21.76 -0.42
C LEU A 220 -28.65 -23.18 -0.15
N ARG A 221 -27.74 -24.12 0.15
CA ARG A 221 -28.08 -25.51 0.55
C ARG A 221 -28.56 -25.58 1.99
N ASP A 222 -27.80 -24.99 2.92
CA ASP A 222 -28.01 -25.13 4.36
C ASP A 222 -29.32 -24.44 4.81
N ALA A 223 -29.63 -23.27 4.23
CA ALA A 223 -30.87 -22.54 4.44
C ALA A 223 -32.07 -23.11 3.62
N GLN A 224 -31.86 -24.19 2.87
CA GLN A 224 -32.84 -24.85 1.99
C GLN A 224 -33.57 -23.87 1.05
N ILE A 225 -32.80 -23.05 0.33
CA ILE A 225 -33.34 -22.16 -0.69
C ILE A 225 -33.95 -22.99 -1.83
N ALA A 226 -35.10 -22.56 -2.36
CA ALA A 226 -35.82 -23.25 -3.43
C ALA A 226 -35.78 -22.48 -4.76
N HIS A 227 -35.69 -21.15 -4.68
CA HIS A 227 -35.63 -20.24 -5.83
C HIS A 227 -34.52 -19.21 -5.65
N VAL A 228 -33.82 -18.91 -6.74
CA VAL A 228 -32.84 -17.82 -6.80
C VAL A 228 -33.24 -16.83 -7.87
N VAL A 229 -33.29 -15.55 -7.49
CA VAL A 229 -33.34 -14.44 -8.43
C VAL A 229 -31.90 -13.99 -8.69
N LEU A 230 -31.44 -14.21 -9.92
CA LEU A 230 -30.08 -13.93 -10.36
C LEU A 230 -30.04 -12.52 -10.95
N MET A 231 -29.34 -11.61 -10.28
CA MET A 231 -29.31 -10.19 -10.63
C MET A 231 -28.18 -9.88 -11.60
N GLY A 232 -28.54 -9.32 -12.76
CA GLY A 232 -27.61 -8.91 -13.80
C GLY A 232 -27.49 -9.90 -14.96
N GLY A 233 -27.06 -9.40 -16.12
CA GLY A 233 -26.87 -10.20 -17.33
C GLY A 233 -25.62 -11.10 -17.28
N PRO A 234 -25.38 -11.92 -18.33
CA PRO A 234 -24.20 -12.80 -18.44
C PRO A 234 -22.84 -12.10 -18.30
N ALA A 235 -22.77 -10.77 -18.46
CA ALA A 235 -21.57 -9.97 -18.26
C ALA A 235 -21.34 -9.51 -16.79
N ALA A 236 -22.35 -9.63 -15.92
CA ALA A 236 -22.24 -9.35 -14.48
C ALA A 236 -22.16 -10.65 -13.66
N LEU A 237 -22.91 -11.68 -14.07
CA LEU A 237 -22.86 -13.05 -13.57
C LEU A 237 -23.02 -14.02 -14.74
N SER A 238 -22.00 -14.81 -15.03
CA SER A 238 -21.92 -15.72 -16.18
C SER A 238 -23.03 -16.79 -16.25
N GLU A 239 -23.12 -17.46 -17.41
CA GLU A 239 -23.92 -18.69 -17.57
C GLU A 239 -23.39 -19.84 -16.70
N THR A 240 -22.11 -19.81 -16.30
CA THR A 240 -21.51 -20.79 -15.37
C THR A 240 -22.15 -20.70 -13.99
N VAL A 241 -22.27 -19.48 -13.43
CA VAL A 241 -22.93 -19.24 -12.13
C VAL A 241 -24.36 -19.76 -12.15
N GLU A 242 -25.11 -19.44 -13.21
CA GLU A 242 -26.49 -19.90 -13.39
C GLU A 242 -26.59 -21.43 -13.53
N THR A 243 -25.65 -22.05 -14.23
CA THR A 243 -25.57 -23.51 -14.37
C THR A 243 -25.32 -24.16 -13.02
N SER A 244 -24.33 -23.70 -12.24
CA SER A 244 -24.05 -24.24 -10.91
C SER A 244 -25.22 -24.06 -9.93
N LEU A 245 -25.96 -22.95 -10.00
CA LEU A 245 -27.19 -22.76 -9.23
C LEU A 245 -28.27 -23.80 -9.59
N ARG A 246 -28.47 -24.07 -10.88
CA ARG A 246 -29.40 -25.11 -11.37
C ARG A 246 -28.92 -26.52 -10.98
N GLU A 247 -27.61 -26.78 -10.96
CA GLU A 247 -27.01 -28.05 -10.52
C GLU A 247 -27.16 -28.31 -9.01
N LEU A 248 -27.27 -27.27 -8.18
CA LEU A 248 -27.68 -27.37 -6.77
C LEU A 248 -29.17 -27.76 -6.61
N GLY A 249 -29.93 -27.90 -7.70
CA GLY A 249 -31.36 -28.23 -7.69
C GLY A 249 -32.28 -27.02 -7.52
N LEU A 250 -31.74 -25.81 -7.58
CA LEU A 250 -32.48 -24.56 -7.39
C LEU A 250 -33.24 -24.18 -8.67
N SER A 251 -34.46 -23.65 -8.51
CA SER A 251 -35.09 -22.89 -9.60
C SER A 251 -34.37 -21.54 -9.73
N VAL A 252 -34.11 -21.07 -10.96
CA VAL A 252 -33.39 -19.81 -11.20
C VAL A 252 -34.16 -18.93 -12.18
N THR A 253 -34.43 -17.69 -11.79
CA THR A 253 -34.94 -16.61 -12.63
C THR A 253 -33.88 -15.53 -12.73
N ARG A 254 -33.46 -15.14 -13.92
CA ARG A 254 -32.53 -14.02 -14.11
C ARG A 254 -33.30 -12.73 -14.38
N LEU A 255 -32.93 -11.63 -13.71
CA LEU A 255 -33.33 -10.28 -14.06
C LEU A 255 -32.14 -9.58 -14.70
N ALA A 256 -32.29 -9.14 -15.95
CA ALA A 256 -31.23 -8.57 -16.76
C ALA A 256 -31.82 -7.82 -17.96
N GLY A 257 -31.49 -6.54 -18.10
CA GLY A 257 -31.69 -5.80 -19.34
C GLY A 257 -30.38 -5.51 -20.07
N GLU A 258 -30.43 -4.66 -21.09
CA GLU A 258 -29.23 -4.29 -21.87
C GLU A 258 -28.28 -3.38 -21.09
N THR A 259 -28.82 -2.54 -20.21
CA THR A 259 -28.06 -1.69 -19.27
C THR A 259 -28.48 -1.92 -17.82
N ARG A 260 -27.72 -1.33 -16.88
CA ARG A 260 -28.08 -1.29 -15.45
C ARG A 260 -29.40 -0.56 -15.16
N PHE A 261 -29.85 0.30 -16.07
CA PHE A 261 -31.15 0.98 -15.94
C PHE A 261 -32.29 0.02 -16.26
N ASP A 262 -32.14 -0.78 -17.31
CA ASP A 262 -33.12 -1.79 -17.71
C ASP A 262 -33.22 -2.93 -16.68
N THR A 263 -32.08 -3.36 -16.09
CA THR A 263 -32.10 -4.30 -14.95
C THR A 263 -32.77 -3.69 -13.72
N ALA A 264 -32.58 -2.39 -13.46
CA ALA A 264 -33.24 -1.68 -12.37
C ALA A 264 -34.76 -1.58 -12.58
N VAL A 265 -35.22 -1.34 -13.82
CA VAL A 265 -36.63 -1.36 -14.19
C VAL A 265 -37.22 -2.77 -13.99
N GLN A 266 -36.58 -3.84 -14.49
CA GLN A 266 -37.07 -5.21 -14.25
C GLN A 266 -37.12 -5.60 -12.76
N ALA A 267 -36.20 -5.06 -11.94
CA ALA A 267 -36.24 -5.23 -10.48
C ALA A 267 -37.39 -4.42 -9.85
N ALA A 268 -37.67 -3.23 -10.38
CA ALA A 268 -38.77 -2.36 -9.96
C ALA A 268 -40.16 -2.91 -10.36
N ASP A 269 -40.27 -3.55 -11.52
CA ASP A 269 -41.47 -4.29 -11.96
C ASP A 269 -41.78 -5.43 -10.99
N LEU A 270 -40.79 -6.30 -10.72
CA LEU A 270 -40.94 -7.39 -9.76
C LEU A 270 -41.23 -6.89 -8.33
N ALA A 271 -40.66 -5.75 -7.94
CA ALA A 271 -40.96 -5.10 -6.67
C ALA A 271 -42.43 -4.65 -6.61
N ALA A 272 -42.90 -3.93 -7.63
CA ALA A 272 -44.29 -3.47 -7.72
C ALA A 272 -45.29 -4.63 -7.74
N GLU A 273 -45.02 -5.72 -8.49
CA GLU A 273 -45.83 -6.95 -8.46
C GLU A 273 -45.95 -7.53 -7.04
N ARG A 274 -44.83 -7.61 -6.30
CA ARG A 274 -44.79 -8.24 -4.97
C ARG A 274 -45.43 -7.36 -3.89
N PHE A 275 -45.23 -6.04 -3.96
CA PHE A 275 -45.80 -5.10 -2.99
C PHE A 275 -47.32 -4.91 -3.18
N ALA A 276 -47.85 -5.12 -4.40
CA ALA A 276 -49.29 -5.10 -4.67
C ALA A 276 -50.06 -6.32 -4.14
N ASP A 277 -49.38 -7.43 -3.83
CA ASP A 277 -49.97 -8.62 -3.18
C ASP A 277 -50.09 -8.44 -1.63
N ASP A 278 -49.32 -7.52 -1.03
CA ASP A 278 -49.37 -7.23 0.40
C ASP A 278 -50.59 -6.37 0.79
N LYS A 279 -50.95 -6.40 2.08
CA LYS A 279 -52.14 -5.78 2.66
C LYS A 279 -51.82 -4.88 3.86
N ASP A 280 -50.55 -4.65 4.14
CA ASP A 280 -50.14 -3.61 5.08
C ASP A 280 -50.63 -2.23 4.60
N GLU A 281 -51.09 -1.40 5.55
CA GLU A 281 -51.58 -0.05 5.24
C GLU A 281 -50.47 0.84 4.65
N THR A 282 -49.19 0.57 4.98
CA THR A 282 -48.02 1.25 4.39
C THR A 282 -47.87 0.98 2.90
N CYS A 283 -48.10 -0.25 2.44
CA CYS A 283 -48.04 -0.62 1.02
C CYS A 283 -49.23 -0.10 0.21
N SER A 284 -50.35 0.22 0.86
CA SER A 284 -51.61 0.60 0.19
C SER A 284 -51.56 1.93 -0.59
N ALA A 285 -50.51 2.73 -0.40
CA ALA A 285 -50.31 4.03 -1.05
C ALA A 285 -49.41 3.92 -2.29
N GLY A 286 -49.97 3.40 -3.39
CA GLY A 286 -49.28 3.27 -4.68
C GLY A 286 -48.76 4.60 -5.25
N GLY A 287 -47.77 4.51 -6.15
CA GLY A 287 -47.08 5.67 -6.73
C GLY A 287 -45.84 6.14 -5.95
N LYS A 288 -45.14 5.25 -5.24
CA LYS A 288 -43.85 5.55 -4.60
C LYS A 288 -42.70 4.97 -5.41
N VAL A 289 -41.64 5.74 -5.65
CA VAL A 289 -40.45 5.24 -6.37
C VAL A 289 -39.17 5.84 -5.77
N GLY A 290 -38.17 5.00 -5.50
CA GLY A 290 -36.81 5.43 -5.18
C GLY A 290 -35.98 5.67 -6.43
N LEU A 291 -35.19 6.75 -6.45
CA LEU A 291 -34.30 7.12 -7.55
C LEU A 291 -32.88 7.35 -7.02
N ALA A 292 -31.92 6.53 -7.45
CA ALA A 292 -30.51 6.65 -7.07
C ALA A 292 -29.59 6.83 -8.29
N ARG A 293 -28.39 7.36 -8.06
CA ARG A 293 -27.34 7.46 -9.10
C ARG A 293 -26.78 6.08 -9.45
N ALA A 294 -26.49 5.86 -10.72
CA ALA A 294 -26.09 4.54 -11.22
C ALA A 294 -24.57 4.31 -11.31
N ASP A 295 -23.75 5.32 -11.03
CA ASP A 295 -22.29 5.34 -11.21
C ASP A 295 -21.50 5.24 -9.90
N VAL A 296 -22.03 5.75 -8.78
CA VAL A 296 -21.40 5.67 -7.44
C VAL A 296 -22.47 5.40 -6.36
N PRO A 297 -22.42 4.32 -5.56
CA PRO A 297 -23.61 3.88 -4.83
C PRO A 297 -23.80 4.46 -3.42
N PHE A 298 -22.78 5.10 -2.84
CA PHE A 298 -22.74 5.39 -1.40
C PHE A 298 -23.90 6.25 -0.87
N ASP A 299 -24.51 7.09 -1.69
CA ASP A 299 -25.70 7.88 -1.31
C ASP A 299 -26.98 7.04 -1.13
N SER A 300 -26.95 5.74 -1.48
CA SER A 300 -28.17 4.95 -1.71
C SER A 300 -28.29 3.61 -0.94
N PHE A 301 -27.27 3.13 -0.23
CA PHE A 301 -27.42 1.83 0.47
C PHE A 301 -28.41 1.87 1.65
N GLY A 302 -28.58 3.01 2.30
CA GLY A 302 -29.66 3.21 3.28
C GLY A 302 -31.07 3.12 2.66
N ALA A 303 -31.19 3.24 1.33
CA ALA A 303 -32.48 3.22 0.64
C ALA A 303 -33.17 1.85 0.73
N GLY A 304 -32.43 0.74 0.79
CA GLY A 304 -32.99 -0.60 0.82
C GLY A 304 -34.05 -0.80 1.92
N PRO A 305 -33.70 -0.61 3.21
CA PRO A 305 -34.66 -0.71 4.31
C PRO A 305 -35.78 0.33 4.25
N LEU A 306 -35.47 1.59 3.91
CA LEU A 306 -36.47 2.66 3.82
C LEU A 306 -37.52 2.38 2.74
N LEU A 307 -37.08 1.99 1.55
CA LEU A 307 -37.96 1.66 0.43
C LEU A 307 -38.70 0.34 0.67
N GLY A 308 -38.07 -0.64 1.33
CA GLY A 308 -38.74 -1.87 1.77
C GLY A 308 -39.90 -1.61 2.76
N ARG A 309 -39.71 -0.68 3.72
CA ARG A 309 -40.76 -0.23 4.65
C ARG A 309 -41.83 0.67 3.99
N LEU A 310 -41.48 1.35 2.90
CA LEU A 310 -42.41 2.13 2.06
C LEU A 310 -43.08 1.30 0.95
N CYS A 311 -42.75 0.00 0.86
CA CYS A 311 -43.15 -0.90 -0.24
C CYS A 311 -42.92 -0.27 -1.62
N ALA A 312 -41.73 0.30 -1.81
CA ALA A 312 -41.33 1.09 -2.97
C ALA A 312 -40.16 0.45 -3.73
N PRO A 313 -40.16 0.43 -5.08
CA PRO A 313 -39.02 0.03 -5.89
C PRO A 313 -37.85 1.02 -5.84
N LEU A 314 -36.68 0.60 -6.32
CA LEU A 314 -35.52 1.46 -6.57
C LEU A 314 -35.09 1.39 -8.03
N VAL A 315 -35.20 2.50 -8.75
CA VAL A 315 -34.68 2.68 -10.11
C VAL A 315 -33.44 3.59 -10.14
N LEU A 316 -32.69 3.53 -11.24
CA LEU A 316 -31.37 4.16 -11.36
C LEU A 316 -31.37 5.30 -12.39
N SER A 317 -30.54 6.33 -12.17
CA SER A 317 -30.38 7.51 -13.02
C SER A 317 -28.91 7.84 -13.30
N ASN A 318 -28.65 8.59 -14.38
CA ASN A 318 -27.40 9.35 -14.48
C ASN A 318 -27.52 10.65 -13.65
N PRO A 319 -26.41 11.27 -13.22
CA PRO A 319 -26.47 12.52 -12.46
C PRO A 319 -27.05 13.72 -13.22
N ALA A 320 -26.90 13.76 -14.55
CA ALA A 320 -27.34 14.89 -15.38
C ALA A 320 -28.71 14.69 -16.07
N ALA A 321 -29.21 13.45 -16.17
CA ALA A 321 -30.43 13.12 -16.90
C ALA A 321 -31.02 11.78 -16.43
N ILE A 322 -32.35 11.67 -16.48
CA ILE A 322 -33.08 10.41 -16.24
C ILE A 322 -33.06 9.60 -17.55
N PRO A 323 -32.52 8.37 -17.59
CA PRO A 323 -32.45 7.54 -18.80
C PRO A 323 -33.84 7.13 -19.31
N ALA A 324 -33.98 6.87 -20.61
CA ALA A 324 -35.25 6.55 -21.25
C ALA A 324 -36.03 5.39 -20.58
N ALA A 325 -35.37 4.29 -20.22
CA ALA A 325 -36.00 3.18 -19.49
C ALA A 325 -36.56 3.61 -18.13
N THR A 326 -35.78 4.39 -17.38
CA THR A 326 -36.19 4.95 -16.08
C THR A 326 -37.32 5.97 -16.24
N ALA A 327 -37.27 6.82 -17.27
CA ALA A 327 -38.31 7.79 -17.57
C ALA A 327 -39.64 7.10 -17.90
N ALA A 328 -39.63 6.09 -18.78
CA ALA A 328 -40.81 5.30 -19.12
C ALA A 328 -41.44 4.62 -17.90
N TYR A 329 -40.62 4.05 -17.01
CA TYR A 329 -41.10 3.47 -15.75
C TYR A 329 -41.73 4.53 -14.81
N LEU A 330 -41.10 5.70 -14.69
CA LEU A 330 -41.64 6.80 -13.89
C LEU A 330 -42.93 7.38 -14.49
N ASP A 331 -43.06 7.43 -15.82
CA ASP A 331 -44.29 7.85 -16.51
C ASP A 331 -45.42 6.82 -16.34
N GLU A 332 -45.13 5.52 -16.38
CA GLU A 332 -46.11 4.47 -16.07
C GLU A 332 -46.56 4.56 -14.60
N ALA A 333 -45.63 4.70 -13.65
CA ALA A 333 -45.92 4.93 -12.23
C ALA A 333 -46.73 6.22 -11.98
N ARG A 334 -46.47 7.28 -12.77
CA ARG A 334 -47.22 8.54 -12.74
C ARG A 334 -48.63 8.42 -13.34
N SER A 335 -48.82 7.57 -14.35
CA SER A 335 -50.14 7.34 -14.96
C SER A 335 -51.06 6.42 -14.14
N SER A 336 -50.47 5.57 -13.31
CA SER A 336 -51.18 4.56 -12.50
C SER A 336 -51.54 5.02 -11.08
N ALA A 337 -51.02 6.17 -10.64
CA ALA A 337 -51.25 6.75 -9.32
C ALA A 337 -51.83 8.17 -9.39
N ALA A 338 -52.38 8.67 -8.28
CA ALA A 338 -52.93 10.03 -8.19
C ALA A 338 -51.84 11.12 -8.01
N SER A 339 -50.68 10.73 -7.47
CA SER A 339 -49.43 11.49 -7.43
C SER A 339 -48.25 10.52 -7.39
N LEU A 340 -47.07 10.96 -7.83
CA LEU A 340 -45.83 10.20 -7.80
C LEU A 340 -44.91 10.74 -6.70
N ASP A 341 -44.73 9.98 -5.63
CA ASP A 341 -43.86 10.25 -4.47
C ASP A 341 -42.45 9.73 -4.76
N LEU A 342 -41.59 10.62 -5.29
CA LEU A 342 -40.26 10.31 -5.80
C LEU A 342 -39.19 10.55 -4.72
N ARG A 343 -38.57 9.47 -4.23
CA ARG A 343 -37.52 9.49 -3.20
C ARG A 343 -36.14 9.52 -3.85
N VAL A 344 -35.52 10.70 -3.92
CA VAL A 344 -34.21 10.89 -4.55
C VAL A 344 -33.09 10.70 -3.53
N PHE A 345 -32.19 9.76 -3.80
CA PHE A 345 -31.05 9.41 -2.94
C PHE A 345 -29.77 10.06 -3.44
N GLY A 346 -29.23 10.97 -2.63
CA GLY A 346 -28.07 11.82 -2.91
C GLY A 346 -28.42 13.27 -3.26
N GLY A 347 -27.40 14.14 -3.17
CA GLY A 347 -27.50 15.56 -3.51
C GLY A 347 -27.53 15.83 -5.03
N GLU A 348 -27.36 17.10 -5.40
CA GLU A 348 -27.31 17.56 -6.80
C GLU A 348 -26.24 16.85 -7.65
N ALA A 349 -25.14 16.41 -7.03
CA ALA A 349 -24.07 15.67 -7.69
C ALA A 349 -24.39 14.18 -7.92
N ALA A 350 -25.51 13.68 -7.38
CA ALA A 350 -26.00 12.31 -7.54
C ALA A 350 -27.16 12.23 -8.53
N VAL A 351 -28.17 13.10 -8.36
CA VAL A 351 -29.25 13.33 -9.33
C VAL A 351 -29.53 14.82 -9.32
N SER A 352 -29.13 15.54 -10.36
CA SER A 352 -29.29 17.00 -10.44
C SER A 352 -30.74 17.41 -10.61
N GLN A 353 -31.12 18.54 -10.01
CA GLN A 353 -32.43 19.15 -10.21
C GLN A 353 -32.67 19.49 -11.69
N ALA A 354 -31.62 19.89 -12.43
CA ALA A 354 -31.73 20.17 -13.86
C ALA A 354 -32.14 18.94 -14.71
N GLY A 355 -31.62 17.74 -14.39
CA GLY A 355 -32.00 16.51 -15.07
C GLY A 355 -33.41 16.02 -14.71
N LEU A 356 -33.82 16.24 -13.47
CA LEU A 356 -35.18 15.99 -12.99
C LEU A 356 -36.19 16.97 -13.60
N ASP A 357 -35.86 18.27 -13.63
CA ASP A 357 -36.65 19.32 -14.26
C ASP A 357 -36.76 19.15 -15.79
N ALA A 358 -35.82 18.46 -16.45
CA ALA A 358 -35.92 18.09 -17.86
C ALA A 358 -36.97 17.00 -18.07
N TYR A 359 -36.84 15.87 -17.35
CA TYR A 359 -37.83 14.79 -17.36
C TYR A 359 -39.25 15.30 -17.04
N LEU A 360 -39.42 16.07 -15.97
CA LEU A 360 -40.73 16.59 -15.54
C LEU A 360 -41.39 17.55 -16.54
N ARG A 361 -40.63 18.12 -17.48
CA ARG A 361 -41.15 18.97 -18.57
C ARG A 361 -41.42 18.21 -19.87
N GLY A 362 -41.10 16.92 -19.93
CA GLY A 362 -41.19 16.12 -21.16
C GLY A 362 -40.03 16.35 -22.13
N ASP A 363 -38.92 16.95 -21.69
CA ASP A 363 -37.67 17.01 -22.47
C ASP A 363 -36.93 15.66 -22.37
N THR A 364 -37.54 14.58 -22.88
CA THR A 364 -36.89 13.28 -23.04
C THR A 364 -36.23 13.19 -24.41
N ASP A 365 -34.94 12.84 -24.48
CA ASP A 365 -34.24 12.61 -25.74
C ASP A 365 -34.79 11.36 -26.45
N ASP A 366 -35.69 11.57 -27.41
CA ASP A 366 -36.21 10.56 -28.34
C ASP A 366 -35.18 10.27 -29.46
N ASP A 367 -33.94 9.93 -29.08
CA ASP A 367 -32.91 9.52 -30.03
C ASP A 367 -32.35 8.11 -29.72
N SER A 368 -32.83 7.16 -30.53
CA SER A 368 -32.36 5.78 -30.56
C SER A 368 -30.98 5.59 -31.24
N GLY A 369 -30.25 6.66 -31.59
CA GLY A 369 -28.91 6.55 -32.18
C GLY A 369 -28.02 7.80 -32.11
N GLU A 370 -27.15 7.86 -31.07
CA GLU A 370 -25.99 8.76 -30.92
C GLU A 370 -26.35 10.24 -30.60
N PRO A 371 -26.18 10.71 -29.33
CA PRO A 371 -26.75 11.97 -28.87
C PRO A 371 -26.08 13.21 -29.48
N PRO A 372 -26.84 14.27 -29.81
CA PRO A 372 -26.29 15.56 -30.22
C PRO A 372 -25.55 16.29 -29.07
N ASP A 373 -24.58 17.12 -29.44
CA ASP A 373 -23.61 17.77 -28.54
C ASP A 373 -24.21 18.47 -27.30
N PRO A 374 -23.61 18.30 -26.10
CA PRO A 374 -23.98 19.08 -24.92
C PRO A 374 -23.61 20.57 -25.09
N VAL A 375 -24.46 21.45 -24.54
CA VAL A 375 -24.15 22.87 -24.42
C VAL A 375 -23.08 23.07 -23.34
N HIS A 376 -21.87 23.36 -23.80
CA HIS A 376 -20.62 23.46 -23.05
C HIS A 376 -20.74 24.20 -21.72
N ALA A 377 -20.72 23.44 -20.62
CA ALA A 377 -20.31 23.94 -19.32
C ALA A 377 -18.82 24.30 -19.40
N VAL A 378 -18.51 25.58 -19.61
CA VAL A 378 -17.13 26.07 -19.69
C VAL A 378 -16.45 25.87 -18.34
N LEU A 379 -15.52 24.92 -18.27
CA LEU A 379 -14.72 24.70 -17.06
C LEU A 379 -13.94 25.97 -16.67
N PRO A 380 -13.66 26.17 -15.37
CA PRO A 380 -12.71 27.19 -14.93
C PRO A 380 -11.37 27.05 -15.69
N PRO A 381 -10.83 28.13 -16.28
CA PRO A 381 -9.59 28.06 -17.06
C PRO A 381 -8.44 27.45 -16.26
N GLY A 382 -7.78 26.45 -16.83
CA GLY A 382 -6.69 25.71 -16.17
C GLY A 382 -7.13 24.54 -15.28
N THR A 383 -8.31 23.96 -15.51
CA THR A 383 -8.77 22.73 -14.84
C THR A 383 -9.12 21.63 -15.86
N CYS A 384 -8.81 20.37 -15.55
CA CYS A 384 -8.96 19.20 -16.44
C CYS A 384 -10.30 18.46 -16.27
N GLY A 385 -11.17 18.89 -15.36
CA GLY A 385 -12.52 18.32 -15.20
C GLY A 385 -12.57 17.02 -14.38
N GLY A 386 -12.13 17.10 -13.13
CA GLY A 386 -12.24 16.01 -12.15
C GLY A 386 -11.60 16.39 -10.80
N LYS A 387 -11.45 15.42 -9.92
CA LYS A 387 -10.83 15.54 -8.58
C LYS A 387 -9.77 14.48 -8.35
N ILE A 388 -8.84 14.79 -7.42
CA ILE A 388 -7.78 13.87 -7.00
C ILE A 388 -8.26 12.50 -6.49
N THR A 389 -9.52 12.37 -6.07
CA THR A 389 -10.13 11.14 -5.55
C THR A 389 -11.13 10.46 -6.51
N ASP A 390 -11.24 10.91 -7.76
CA ASP A 390 -12.19 10.32 -8.71
C ASP A 390 -11.86 8.85 -9.03
N PRO A 391 -12.86 7.94 -9.12
CA PRO A 391 -12.61 6.55 -9.45
C PRO A 391 -12.17 6.37 -10.92
N PRO A 392 -11.40 5.32 -11.26
CA PRO A 392 -11.04 5.02 -12.64
C PRO A 392 -12.26 4.84 -13.56
N ARG A 393 -12.36 5.66 -14.61
CA ARG A 393 -13.37 5.57 -15.67
C ARG A 393 -12.74 5.53 -17.05
N GLN A 394 -13.38 4.83 -18.00
CA GLN A 394 -13.01 4.96 -19.41
C GLN A 394 -13.37 6.37 -19.89
N VAL A 395 -12.48 7.04 -20.62
CA VAL A 395 -12.68 8.41 -21.13
C VAL A 395 -12.79 8.48 -22.65
N LEU A 396 -12.24 7.50 -23.39
CA LEU A 396 -12.49 7.37 -24.84
C LEU A 396 -13.19 6.05 -25.12
N GLU A 397 -14.37 6.09 -25.74
CA GLU A 397 -15.18 4.91 -26.08
C GLU A 397 -14.46 3.92 -27.00
N SER A 398 -13.57 4.44 -27.85
CA SER A 398 -12.81 3.68 -28.83
C SER A 398 -11.96 2.58 -28.21
N ARG A 399 -12.33 1.32 -28.50
CA ARG A 399 -11.53 0.11 -28.25
C ARG A 399 -10.26 -0.01 -29.11
N SER A 400 -9.88 1.07 -29.79
CA SER A 400 -8.65 1.16 -30.59
C SER A 400 -7.81 2.39 -30.27
N ALA A 401 -8.08 3.07 -29.14
CA ALA A 401 -7.36 4.26 -28.69
C ALA A 401 -6.18 3.90 -27.76
N GLU A 402 -4.98 4.41 -28.05
CA GLU A 402 -3.81 4.28 -27.17
C GLU A 402 -2.84 5.47 -27.27
N THR A 403 -1.90 5.54 -26.32
CA THR A 403 -0.93 6.64 -26.21
C THR A 403 -1.61 8.00 -26.02
N ALA A 404 -2.63 8.03 -25.17
CA ALA A 404 -3.30 9.27 -24.80
C ALA A 404 -2.44 10.14 -23.89
N VAL A 405 -2.48 11.46 -24.11
CA VAL A 405 -1.85 12.50 -23.29
C VAL A 405 -2.73 13.74 -23.22
N TRP A 406 -2.61 14.50 -22.14
CA TRP A 406 -3.29 15.80 -21.98
C TRP A 406 -2.71 16.86 -22.93
N SER A 407 -3.49 17.89 -23.23
CA SER A 407 -2.94 19.17 -23.68
C SER A 407 -2.49 20.04 -22.49
N PRO A 408 -1.47 20.90 -22.63
CA PRO A 408 -0.97 21.74 -21.52
C PRO A 408 -2.02 22.68 -20.90
N ASP A 409 -3.08 23.02 -21.66
CA ASP A 409 -4.20 23.87 -21.24
C ASP A 409 -5.36 23.09 -20.58
N CYS A 410 -5.17 21.79 -20.30
CA CYS A 410 -6.19 20.84 -19.83
C CYS A 410 -7.36 20.55 -20.79
N ALA A 411 -7.57 21.34 -21.85
CA ALA A 411 -8.84 21.36 -22.60
C ALA A 411 -9.08 20.16 -23.55
N LYS A 412 -8.06 19.32 -23.80
CA LYS A 412 -8.05 18.26 -24.82
C LYS A 412 -7.29 17.01 -24.37
N ILE A 413 -7.70 15.87 -24.91
CA ILE A 413 -6.93 14.62 -24.90
C ILE A 413 -6.47 14.33 -26.33
N ASN A 414 -5.17 14.13 -26.54
CA ASN A 414 -4.59 13.75 -27.83
C ASN A 414 -4.14 12.28 -27.75
N TYR A 415 -4.44 11.47 -28.77
CA TYR A 415 -4.25 10.01 -28.71
C TYR A 415 -4.10 9.38 -30.11
N PHE A 416 -3.55 8.17 -30.21
CA PHE A 416 -3.59 7.40 -31.46
C PHE A 416 -4.82 6.51 -31.53
N GLN A 417 -5.42 6.42 -32.72
CA GLN A 417 -6.44 5.43 -33.04
C GLN A 417 -6.34 5.02 -34.51
N ARG A 418 -6.16 3.70 -34.75
CA ARG A 418 -6.05 3.10 -36.10
C ARG A 418 -5.05 3.85 -36.98
N ASP A 419 -3.80 3.89 -36.49
CA ASP A 419 -2.62 4.41 -37.20
C ASP A 419 -2.75 5.89 -37.63
N ALA A 420 -3.49 6.65 -36.83
CA ALA A 420 -3.73 8.07 -36.99
C ALA A 420 -3.72 8.80 -35.64
N LEU A 421 -3.25 10.04 -35.62
CA LEU A 421 -3.36 10.93 -34.46
C LEU A 421 -4.75 11.59 -34.43
N TRP A 422 -5.37 11.60 -33.26
CA TRP A 422 -6.69 12.18 -32.98
C TRP A 422 -6.61 13.10 -31.75
N ARG A 423 -7.59 14.00 -31.65
CA ARG A 423 -7.80 14.92 -30.53
C ARG A 423 -9.28 14.94 -30.15
N ALA A 424 -9.57 14.64 -28.90
CA ALA A 424 -10.88 14.81 -28.28
C ALA A 424 -10.85 15.98 -27.29
N ASN A 425 -12.02 16.35 -26.77
CA ASN A 425 -12.16 17.14 -25.54
C ASN A 425 -11.60 16.36 -24.33
N GLN A 426 -11.38 17.07 -23.22
CA GLN A 426 -10.95 16.54 -21.92
C GLN A 426 -11.87 15.42 -21.35
N ASP A 427 -13.14 15.42 -21.74
CA ASP A 427 -14.16 14.44 -21.37
C ASP A 427 -14.24 13.23 -22.32
N GLY A 428 -13.56 13.30 -23.46
CA GLY A 428 -13.58 12.30 -24.54
C GLY A 428 -14.44 12.65 -25.76
N SER A 429 -15.28 13.68 -25.67
CA SER A 429 -16.21 14.08 -26.74
C SER A 429 -15.52 14.75 -27.94
N ARG A 430 -16.25 14.89 -29.05
CA ARG A 430 -15.79 15.53 -30.31
C ARG A 430 -14.45 15.02 -30.87
N PRO A 431 -14.23 13.69 -31.02
CA PRO A 431 -12.98 13.13 -31.53
C PRO A 431 -12.70 13.57 -32.97
N THR A 432 -11.67 14.42 -33.14
CA THR A 432 -11.26 15.00 -34.41
C THR A 432 -9.91 14.41 -34.85
N ARG A 433 -9.81 13.93 -36.09
CA ARG A 433 -8.57 13.35 -36.64
C ARG A 433 -7.62 14.46 -37.10
N LEU A 434 -6.37 14.41 -36.66
CA LEU A 434 -5.33 15.39 -37.01
C LEU A 434 -4.48 14.95 -38.21
N LEU A 435 -4.08 13.68 -38.29
CA LEU A 435 -3.14 13.17 -39.31
C LEU A 435 -3.61 11.85 -39.95
N ARG A 436 -3.06 11.49 -41.12
CA ARG A 436 -3.29 10.20 -41.80
C ARG A 436 -1.98 9.56 -42.25
N GLU A 437 -1.97 8.23 -42.25
CA GLU A 437 -0.96 7.39 -42.91
C GLU A 437 -0.84 7.70 -44.42
N ALA A 438 -1.89 8.18 -45.08
CA ALA A 438 -1.84 8.60 -46.49
C ALA A 438 -0.99 9.87 -46.75
N ASP A 439 -0.63 10.61 -45.70
CA ASP A 439 0.20 11.81 -45.77
C ASP A 439 1.66 11.53 -45.29
N VAL A 440 1.95 10.31 -44.82
CA VAL A 440 3.27 9.85 -44.33
C VAL A 440 3.46 8.34 -44.53
N ASP A 441 4.39 7.93 -45.40
CA ASP A 441 4.70 6.54 -45.83
C ASP A 441 5.27 5.59 -44.71
N ALA A 442 4.96 5.83 -43.44
CA ALA A 442 5.53 5.12 -42.30
C ALA A 442 4.63 5.16 -41.05
N SER A 443 4.65 4.10 -40.25
CA SER A 443 3.80 3.99 -39.05
C SER A 443 4.30 4.83 -37.89
N LEU A 444 3.37 5.50 -37.19
CA LEU A 444 3.68 6.41 -36.09
C LEU A 444 3.93 5.65 -34.77
N GLY A 445 4.86 6.16 -33.98
CA GLY A 445 5.14 5.75 -32.61
C GLY A 445 4.87 6.86 -31.60
N SER A 446 5.36 6.71 -30.37
CA SER A 446 5.16 7.66 -29.26
C SER A 446 5.43 9.12 -29.61
N PHE A 447 4.61 10.03 -29.06
CA PHE A 447 4.74 11.49 -29.22
C PHE A 447 4.66 12.24 -27.88
N ALA A 448 5.04 13.52 -27.89
CA ALA A 448 4.85 14.47 -26.80
C ALA A 448 4.62 15.91 -27.31
N TRP A 449 3.93 16.70 -26.51
CA TRP A 449 3.63 18.11 -26.74
C TRP A 449 4.69 19.01 -26.11
N SER A 450 5.05 20.11 -26.77
CA SER A 450 5.82 21.17 -26.11
C SER A 450 4.98 21.81 -24.99
N PRO A 451 5.59 22.31 -23.89
CA PRO A 451 4.84 22.95 -22.80
C PRO A 451 4.05 24.18 -23.24
N ASP A 452 4.53 24.87 -24.29
CA ASP A 452 3.85 26.00 -24.94
C ASP A 452 2.70 25.58 -25.89
N GLY A 453 2.46 24.28 -26.09
CA GLY A 453 1.42 23.73 -26.95
C GLY A 453 1.62 23.98 -28.46
N SER A 454 2.73 24.59 -28.89
CA SER A 454 2.95 25.02 -30.27
C SER A 454 3.56 23.95 -31.20
N LYS A 455 4.19 22.92 -30.63
CA LYS A 455 4.90 21.85 -31.36
C LYS A 455 4.55 20.46 -30.83
N ILE A 456 4.64 19.48 -31.73
CA ILE A 456 4.57 18.05 -31.42
C ILE A 456 5.93 17.43 -31.80
N VAL A 457 6.53 16.68 -30.89
CA VAL A 457 7.65 15.77 -31.19
C VAL A 457 7.11 14.34 -31.26
N TYR A 458 7.45 13.57 -32.28
CA TYR A 458 6.90 12.23 -32.51
C TYR A 458 7.92 11.26 -33.10
N VAL A 459 7.65 9.96 -32.94
CA VAL A 459 8.43 8.88 -33.55
C VAL A 459 7.77 8.44 -34.85
N GLN A 460 8.57 8.24 -35.91
CA GLN A 460 8.15 7.59 -37.15
C GLN A 460 8.99 6.32 -37.39
N ASN A 461 8.38 5.23 -37.84
CA ASN A 461 9.03 3.93 -38.01
C ASN A 461 9.20 3.54 -39.49
N GLU A 462 10.44 3.52 -39.99
CA GLU A 462 10.75 3.07 -41.35
C GLU A 462 11.07 1.57 -41.37
N LYS A 463 10.49 0.82 -42.32
CA LYS A 463 10.68 -0.62 -42.44
C LYS A 463 11.94 -0.97 -43.24
N ARG A 464 12.89 -1.67 -42.64
CA ARG A 464 14.12 -2.14 -43.31
C ARG A 464 14.30 -3.65 -43.14
N GLY A 465 14.32 -4.39 -44.25
CA GLY A 465 14.45 -5.85 -44.23
C GLY A 465 13.34 -6.54 -43.43
N VAL A 466 13.70 -7.32 -42.40
CA VAL A 466 12.74 -7.94 -41.46
C VAL A 466 12.53 -7.12 -40.18
N GLY A 467 13.12 -5.92 -40.09
CA GLY A 467 13.06 -5.03 -38.94
C GLY A 467 12.57 -3.63 -39.28
N TYR A 468 12.74 -2.71 -38.31
CA TYR A 468 12.31 -1.32 -38.41
C TYR A 468 13.35 -0.43 -37.71
N VAL A 469 13.69 0.70 -38.32
CA VAL A 469 14.34 1.83 -37.64
C VAL A 469 13.26 2.78 -37.12
N SER A 470 13.59 3.61 -36.14
CA SER A 470 12.65 4.56 -35.52
C SER A 470 13.36 5.91 -35.38
N HIS A 471 12.76 6.98 -35.89
CA HIS A 471 13.37 8.32 -35.95
C HIS A 471 12.49 9.37 -35.27
N ILE A 472 13.13 10.41 -34.70
CA ILE A 472 12.45 11.56 -34.11
C ILE A 472 12.12 12.58 -35.21
N TRP A 473 10.91 13.11 -35.15
CA TRP A 473 10.38 14.18 -35.99
C TRP A 473 9.73 15.26 -35.12
N ILE A 474 9.69 16.50 -35.63
CA ILE A 474 8.97 17.62 -35.03
C ILE A 474 8.00 18.24 -36.05
N ALA A 475 6.83 18.68 -35.59
CA ALA A 475 5.82 19.38 -36.41
C ALA A 475 5.12 20.49 -35.60
N ASN A 476 4.32 21.32 -36.28
CA ASN A 476 3.41 22.28 -35.65
C ASN A 476 2.25 21.58 -34.91
N ALA A 477 1.57 22.30 -34.02
CA ALA A 477 0.42 21.83 -33.22
C ALA A 477 -0.80 21.35 -34.02
N ASP A 478 -0.87 21.68 -35.30
CA ASP A 478 -1.91 21.24 -36.25
C ASP A 478 -1.43 20.09 -37.16
N GLY A 479 -0.18 19.66 -37.03
CA GLY A 479 0.46 18.65 -37.87
C GLY A 479 1.17 19.19 -39.12
N SER A 480 1.17 20.51 -39.34
CA SER A 480 1.90 21.14 -40.46
C SER A 480 3.42 21.24 -40.21
N ASP A 481 4.17 21.52 -41.27
CA ASP A 481 5.64 21.64 -41.31
C ASP A 481 6.43 20.52 -40.58
N PRO A 482 6.23 19.23 -40.93
CA PRO A 482 6.99 18.12 -40.35
C PRO A 482 8.46 18.12 -40.79
N VAL A 483 9.38 18.01 -39.83
CA VAL A 483 10.85 17.96 -40.02
C VAL A 483 11.42 16.76 -39.28
N GLN A 484 12.30 16.00 -39.95
CA GLN A 484 13.04 14.88 -39.34
C GLN A 484 14.27 15.40 -38.58
N LEU A 485 14.45 14.94 -37.33
CA LEU A 485 15.56 15.36 -36.46
C LEU A 485 16.61 14.28 -36.21
N THR A 486 16.29 12.98 -36.39
CA THR A 486 17.30 11.90 -36.30
C THR A 486 17.27 10.97 -37.52
N ASP A 487 18.42 10.38 -37.85
CA ASP A 487 18.59 9.48 -39.01
C ASP A 487 19.41 8.21 -38.66
N GLY A 488 19.80 7.45 -39.69
CA GLY A 488 20.76 6.34 -39.54
C GLY A 488 20.19 5.00 -39.04
N MET A 489 21.06 4.18 -38.46
CA MET A 489 20.71 2.81 -38.00
C MET A 489 20.41 2.80 -36.51
N VAL A 490 19.28 3.41 -36.14
CA VAL A 490 18.85 3.59 -34.74
C VAL A 490 17.38 3.23 -34.56
N ARG A 491 16.97 3.07 -33.30
CA ARG A 491 15.58 3.15 -32.88
C ARG A 491 15.45 4.15 -31.74
N ASP A 492 15.08 5.37 -32.09
CA ASP A 492 14.79 6.45 -31.17
C ASP A 492 13.32 6.40 -30.77
N LEU A 493 13.06 6.50 -29.46
CA LEU A 493 11.79 6.13 -28.84
C LEU A 493 11.48 7.03 -27.64
N SER A 494 10.19 7.15 -27.30
CA SER A 494 9.71 7.82 -26.08
C SER A 494 10.19 9.28 -25.89
N PRO A 495 10.08 10.18 -26.90
CA PRO A 495 10.48 11.57 -26.74
C PRO A 495 9.55 12.31 -25.76
N VAL A 496 10.12 13.15 -24.89
CA VAL A 496 9.41 14.03 -23.93
C VAL A 496 10.14 15.35 -23.74
N TRP A 497 9.41 16.46 -23.76
CA TRP A 497 9.96 17.81 -23.63
C TRP A 497 10.44 18.11 -22.20
N SER A 498 11.49 18.92 -22.07
CA SER A 498 11.85 19.57 -20.81
C SER A 498 10.78 20.59 -20.41
N PRO A 499 10.60 20.92 -19.11
CA PRO A 499 9.51 21.79 -18.65
C PRO A 499 9.54 23.22 -19.17
N ASP A 500 10.74 23.71 -19.52
CA ASP A 500 10.96 25.01 -20.16
C ASP A 500 10.70 24.99 -21.68
N GLY A 501 10.50 23.81 -22.27
CA GLY A 501 10.34 23.60 -23.70
C GLY A 501 11.60 23.90 -24.54
N ALA A 502 12.77 24.08 -23.94
CA ALA A 502 14.01 24.34 -24.67
C ALA A 502 14.53 23.08 -25.38
N THR A 503 14.35 21.91 -24.77
CA THR A 503 14.86 20.62 -25.23
C THR A 503 13.81 19.51 -25.12
N PHE A 504 14.12 18.33 -25.64
CA PHE A 504 13.42 17.09 -25.32
C PHE A 504 14.42 15.95 -25.08
N ALA A 505 14.05 15.02 -24.21
CA ALA A 505 14.78 13.79 -23.94
C ALA A 505 14.14 12.62 -24.70
N PHE A 506 14.94 11.70 -25.23
CA PHE A 506 14.47 10.46 -25.85
C PHE A 506 15.43 9.28 -25.59
N VAL A 507 14.93 8.05 -25.79
CA VAL A 507 15.72 6.83 -25.66
C VAL A 507 16.23 6.41 -27.04
N SER A 508 17.54 6.51 -27.29
CA SER A 508 18.17 6.07 -28.53
C SER A 508 18.75 4.66 -28.40
N LYS A 509 18.46 3.80 -29.37
CA LYS A 509 18.94 2.41 -29.42
C LYS A 509 19.71 2.15 -30.72
N ARG A 510 21.04 2.13 -30.63
CA ARG A 510 21.93 1.88 -31.77
C ARG A 510 21.74 0.45 -32.28
N GLN A 511 21.46 0.29 -33.57
CA GLN A 511 21.23 -0.99 -34.22
C GLN A 511 22.49 -1.44 -34.97
N GLN A 512 22.80 -2.74 -34.94
CA GLN A 512 23.76 -3.37 -35.84
C GLN A 512 23.06 -4.36 -36.77
N GLU A 513 23.39 -4.31 -38.07
CA GLU A 513 22.92 -5.27 -39.06
C GLU A 513 23.69 -6.60 -38.93
N VAL A 514 22.95 -7.71 -38.86
CA VAL A 514 23.51 -9.07 -38.81
C VAL A 514 22.78 -9.95 -39.83
N ARG A 515 23.55 -10.57 -40.74
CA ARG A 515 23.02 -11.57 -41.68
C ARG A 515 22.69 -12.87 -40.95
N THR A 516 21.47 -13.34 -41.11
CA THR A 516 20.99 -14.61 -40.56
C THR A 516 21.46 -15.80 -41.41
N SER A 517 21.56 -16.97 -40.79
CA SER A 517 21.90 -18.23 -41.48
C SER A 517 20.89 -18.69 -42.54
N ARG A 518 19.72 -18.04 -42.63
CA ARG A 518 18.70 -18.26 -43.68
C ARG A 518 18.74 -17.23 -44.81
N GLY A 519 19.76 -16.37 -44.85
CA GLY A 519 19.98 -15.38 -45.92
C GLY A 519 19.21 -14.07 -45.78
N GLY A 520 18.37 -13.91 -44.76
CA GLY A 520 17.73 -12.63 -44.41
C GLY A 520 18.61 -11.76 -43.52
N THR A 521 18.39 -10.45 -43.53
CA THR A 521 19.01 -9.48 -42.61
C THR A 521 18.16 -9.32 -41.34
N ALA A 522 18.79 -9.32 -40.17
CA ALA A 522 18.20 -9.00 -38.86
C ALA A 522 19.01 -7.92 -38.14
N PHE A 523 18.47 -7.33 -37.07
CA PHE A 523 19.10 -6.22 -36.35
C PHE A 523 19.14 -6.45 -34.84
N TRP A 524 20.26 -6.10 -34.21
CA TRP A 524 20.48 -6.22 -32.77
C TRP A 524 20.78 -4.85 -32.15
N THR A 525 20.36 -4.65 -30.90
CA THR A 525 20.66 -3.41 -30.16
C THR A 525 22.05 -3.52 -29.52
N ALA A 526 22.97 -2.65 -29.93
CA ALA A 526 24.36 -2.64 -29.47
C ALA A 526 24.60 -1.71 -28.26
N GLY A 527 23.62 -0.87 -27.90
CA GLY A 527 23.65 0.03 -26.76
C GLY A 527 22.33 0.78 -26.62
N THR A 528 22.06 1.38 -25.45
CA THR A 528 20.85 2.17 -25.19
C THR A 528 21.21 3.41 -24.39
N SER A 529 21.00 4.58 -24.99
CA SER A 529 21.30 5.88 -24.38
C SER A 529 20.02 6.65 -24.12
N ILE A 530 20.04 7.49 -23.07
CA ILE A 530 19.14 8.64 -23.00
C ILE A 530 19.90 9.81 -23.63
N VAL A 531 19.22 10.54 -24.50
CA VAL A 531 19.74 11.66 -25.30
C VAL A 531 18.85 12.87 -25.06
N THR A 532 19.43 14.04 -24.85
CA THR A 532 18.70 15.33 -24.89
C THR A 532 19.08 16.11 -26.14
N MET A 533 18.11 16.77 -26.75
CA MET A 533 18.22 17.44 -28.04
C MET A 533 17.36 18.71 -28.04
N ASP A 534 17.79 19.76 -28.75
CA ASP A 534 17.03 21.00 -28.87
C ASP A 534 16.00 21.00 -30.02
N ARG A 535 15.37 22.14 -30.27
CA ARG A 535 14.32 22.29 -31.30
C ARG A 535 14.84 22.21 -32.74
N ASP A 536 16.13 22.47 -32.96
CA ASP A 536 16.76 22.53 -34.28
C ASP A 536 17.47 21.22 -34.66
N GLY A 537 17.69 20.33 -33.67
CA GLY A 537 18.20 18.97 -33.85
C GLY A 537 19.59 18.72 -33.25
N ASP A 538 20.17 19.71 -32.55
CA ASP A 538 21.50 19.55 -31.95
C ASP A 538 21.42 18.81 -30.61
N ILE A 539 22.27 17.78 -30.47
CA ILE A 539 22.35 16.93 -29.26
C ILE A 539 23.08 17.70 -28.16
N GLN A 540 22.40 17.90 -27.02
CA GLN A 540 22.93 18.63 -25.87
C GLN A 540 23.64 17.68 -24.90
N THR A 541 23.03 16.55 -24.55
CA THR A 541 23.64 15.49 -23.72
C THR A 541 23.32 14.09 -24.26
N SER A 542 24.15 13.11 -23.95
CA SER A 542 23.86 11.69 -24.19
C SER A 542 24.63 10.81 -23.22
N PHE A 543 23.94 9.92 -22.50
CA PHE A 543 24.56 8.97 -21.56
C PHE A 543 24.06 7.54 -21.75
N ASP A 544 24.89 6.55 -21.44
CA ASP A 544 24.46 5.13 -21.40
C ASP A 544 23.53 4.91 -20.20
N ALA A 545 22.29 4.50 -20.47
CA ALA A 545 21.26 4.23 -19.46
C ALA A 545 21.15 2.72 -19.13
N GLY A 546 21.91 1.87 -19.83
CA GLY A 546 21.83 0.41 -19.75
C GLY A 546 20.53 -0.13 -20.34
N ALA A 547 20.10 -1.30 -19.86
CA ALA A 547 18.91 -2.00 -20.34
C ALA A 547 17.59 -1.33 -19.92
N VAL A 548 17.30 -0.16 -20.49
CA VAL A 548 15.98 0.49 -20.45
C VAL A 548 15.06 -0.22 -21.44
N ALA A 549 14.12 -1.03 -20.95
CA ALA A 549 13.01 -1.50 -21.79
C ALA A 549 12.03 -0.34 -22.06
N GLY A 550 11.19 -0.47 -23.09
CA GLY A 550 10.47 0.65 -23.74
C GLY A 550 9.37 1.31 -22.90
N THR A 551 9.78 2.01 -21.85
CA THR A 551 8.99 2.88 -20.96
C THR A 551 8.99 4.31 -21.53
N ARG A 552 8.03 5.16 -21.11
CA ARG A 552 8.06 6.61 -21.37
C ARG A 552 9.01 7.27 -20.36
N LEU A 553 9.90 8.17 -20.81
CA LEU A 553 10.68 9.00 -19.88
C LEU A 553 9.75 10.04 -19.23
N ALA A 554 10.11 10.58 -18.07
CA ALA A 554 9.43 11.74 -17.48
C ALA A 554 10.46 12.73 -16.89
N TRP A 555 10.20 14.02 -16.98
CA TRP A 555 11.04 15.07 -16.40
C TRP A 555 10.49 15.54 -15.04
N SER A 556 11.37 15.94 -14.13
CA SER A 556 10.99 16.74 -12.97
C SER A 556 10.59 18.16 -13.41
N ARG A 557 9.70 18.83 -12.67
CA ARG A 557 9.18 20.17 -13.02
C ARG A 557 10.26 21.26 -13.14
N ASP A 558 11.36 21.12 -12.41
CA ASP A 558 12.50 22.04 -12.44
C ASP A 558 13.52 21.71 -13.56
N GLY A 559 13.34 20.60 -14.28
CA GLY A 559 14.28 20.11 -15.28
C GLY A 559 15.58 19.52 -14.72
N SER A 560 15.72 19.35 -13.39
CA SER A 560 16.95 18.82 -12.79
C SER A 560 17.08 17.30 -12.88
N GLN A 561 15.99 16.57 -13.13
CA GLN A 561 15.97 15.11 -13.17
C GLN A 561 15.12 14.52 -14.31
N VAL A 562 15.53 13.34 -14.77
CA VAL A 562 14.82 12.46 -15.71
C VAL A 562 14.55 11.12 -15.03
N ALA A 563 13.28 10.70 -15.00
CA ALA A 563 12.81 9.43 -14.50
C ALA A 563 12.68 8.38 -15.61
N TYR A 564 13.15 7.15 -15.35
CA TYR A 564 13.08 6.02 -16.28
C TYR A 564 13.12 4.66 -15.56
N VAL A 565 12.59 3.60 -16.18
CA VAL A 565 12.70 2.23 -15.63
C VAL A 565 13.87 1.46 -16.27
N ARG A 566 14.78 0.97 -15.44
CA ARG A 566 15.91 0.10 -15.80
C ARG A 566 15.82 -1.17 -14.95
N ALA A 567 15.83 -2.35 -15.58
CA ALA A 567 15.78 -3.65 -14.87
C ALA A 567 14.68 -3.72 -13.78
N SER A 568 13.48 -3.23 -14.09
CA SER A 568 12.31 -3.13 -13.19
C SER A 568 12.52 -2.26 -11.93
N ALA A 569 13.52 -1.37 -11.92
CA ALA A 569 13.69 -0.31 -10.94
C ALA A 569 13.40 1.06 -11.55
N LEU A 570 12.56 1.85 -10.89
CA LEU A 570 12.34 3.26 -11.22
C LEU A 570 13.58 4.04 -10.76
N THR A 571 14.25 4.66 -11.72
CA THR A 571 15.54 5.35 -11.56
C THR A 571 15.36 6.82 -11.89
N LEU A 572 15.95 7.70 -11.09
CA LEU A 572 16.05 9.14 -11.33
C LEU A 572 17.50 9.49 -11.64
N SER A 573 17.76 10.33 -12.64
CA SER A 573 19.11 10.84 -12.93
C SER A 573 19.10 12.31 -13.31
N SER A 574 20.24 12.99 -13.18
CA SER A 574 20.45 14.26 -13.89
C SER A 574 20.38 14.07 -15.42
N PRO A 575 20.18 15.15 -16.23
CA PRO A 575 20.00 15.04 -17.68
C PRO A 575 21.29 14.69 -18.45
N ASP A 576 22.46 14.92 -17.84
CA ASP A 576 23.77 14.42 -18.30
C ASP A 576 24.06 12.99 -17.79
N GLY A 577 23.24 12.46 -16.88
CA GLY A 577 23.41 11.16 -16.25
C GLY A 577 24.58 11.09 -15.26
N ALA A 578 25.09 12.23 -14.77
CA ALA A 578 26.17 12.29 -13.78
C ALA A 578 25.74 11.83 -12.38
N THR A 579 24.54 12.20 -11.92
CA THR A 579 23.94 11.69 -10.67
C THR A 579 22.82 10.70 -11.00
N ARG A 580 22.67 9.62 -10.22
CA ARG A 580 21.62 8.61 -10.41
C ARG A 580 21.23 7.99 -9.06
N ARG A 581 19.92 7.84 -8.78
CA ARG A 581 19.40 7.05 -7.66
C ARG A 581 18.24 6.15 -8.11
N ILE A 582 18.06 5.02 -7.43
CA ILE A 582 16.82 4.22 -7.54
C ILE A 582 15.81 4.85 -6.56
N LEU A 583 14.58 5.08 -7.03
CA LEU A 583 13.47 5.49 -6.16
C LEU A 583 12.76 4.27 -5.57
N LEU A 584 12.42 3.29 -6.41
CA LEU A 584 11.71 2.06 -6.02
C LEU A 584 11.95 0.90 -7.02
N ARG A 585 11.57 -0.31 -6.60
CA ARG A 585 11.68 -1.56 -7.39
C ARG A 585 10.29 -2.16 -7.67
N GLY A 586 10.19 -3.02 -8.69
CA GLY A 586 8.95 -3.68 -9.11
C GLY A 586 8.14 -2.92 -10.18
N ALA A 587 8.68 -1.82 -10.71
CA ALA A 587 8.06 -1.07 -11.80
C ALA A 587 8.04 -1.89 -13.11
N ASP A 588 6.91 -1.92 -13.82
CA ASP A 588 6.83 -2.59 -15.12
C ASP A 588 7.68 -1.81 -16.13
N SER A 589 8.76 -2.45 -16.59
CA SER A 589 9.70 -1.91 -17.59
C SER A 589 9.11 -1.69 -19.00
N ARG A 590 7.81 -1.93 -19.17
CA ARG A 590 6.99 -1.58 -20.35
C ARG A 590 5.77 -0.73 -19.99
N GLY A 591 5.69 -0.18 -18.78
CA GLY A 591 4.63 0.70 -18.30
C GLY A 591 4.73 2.14 -18.83
N GLY A 592 3.91 3.02 -18.28
CA GLY A 592 4.08 4.47 -18.36
C GLY A 592 4.74 5.03 -17.10
N LEU A 593 5.27 6.26 -17.22
CA LEU A 593 5.71 7.12 -16.12
C LEU A 593 5.18 8.53 -16.39
N SER A 594 4.77 9.25 -15.35
CA SER A 594 4.55 10.69 -15.40
C SER A 594 4.85 11.32 -14.03
N TRP A 595 5.34 12.56 -14.04
CA TRP A 595 5.66 13.30 -12.81
C TRP A 595 4.47 14.19 -12.44
N SER A 596 4.19 14.36 -11.15
CA SER A 596 3.19 15.31 -10.70
C SER A 596 3.57 16.76 -11.06
N PRO A 597 2.60 17.63 -11.40
CA PRO A 597 2.88 19.04 -11.66
C PRO A 597 3.44 19.82 -10.48
N ASP A 598 3.42 19.31 -9.24
CA ASP A 598 4.11 19.93 -8.10
C ASP A 598 5.56 19.44 -7.93
N GLY A 599 5.99 18.41 -8.68
CA GLY A 599 7.30 17.79 -8.56
C GLY A 599 7.46 16.79 -7.41
N ARG A 600 6.46 16.62 -6.53
CA ARG A 600 6.58 15.86 -5.27
C ARG A 600 6.26 14.37 -5.39
N ARG A 601 5.64 13.94 -6.49
CA ARG A 601 5.16 12.56 -6.69
C ARG A 601 5.40 12.07 -8.12
N ILE A 602 5.53 10.76 -8.31
CA ILE A 602 5.63 10.11 -9.62
C ILE A 602 4.55 9.03 -9.73
N ALA A 603 3.82 9.05 -10.84
CA ALA A 603 2.90 8.01 -11.23
C ALA A 603 3.63 6.97 -12.09
N TYR A 604 3.45 5.69 -11.78
CA TYR A 604 4.11 4.56 -12.45
C TYR A 604 3.22 3.32 -12.49
N VAL A 605 3.65 2.31 -13.26
CA VAL A 605 2.97 1.00 -13.33
C VAL A 605 3.80 -0.03 -12.56
N ARG A 606 3.18 -0.83 -11.70
CA ARG A 606 3.79 -1.95 -10.95
C ARG A 606 3.24 -3.30 -11.44
N TYR A 607 4.09 -4.33 -11.40
CA TYR A 607 3.70 -5.72 -11.70
C TYR A 607 3.09 -6.38 -10.45
N ASP A 608 1.93 -7.03 -10.60
CA ASP A 608 1.40 -7.92 -9.54
C ASP A 608 2.05 -9.31 -9.68
N HIS A 609 2.84 -9.69 -8.68
CA HIS A 609 3.52 -10.99 -8.64
C HIS A 609 2.59 -12.17 -8.31
N THR A 610 1.42 -11.91 -7.74
CA THR A 610 0.38 -12.91 -7.42
C THR A 610 -0.60 -13.11 -8.57
N ARG A 611 -0.89 -12.04 -9.34
CA ARG A 611 -1.82 -12.03 -10.50
C ARG A 611 -1.09 -11.59 -11.77
N PRO A 612 -0.39 -12.48 -12.51
CA PRO A 612 0.47 -12.13 -13.65
C PRO A 612 -0.19 -11.32 -14.79
N SER A 613 -1.51 -11.43 -14.94
CA SER A 613 -2.34 -10.69 -15.90
C SER A 613 -2.66 -9.24 -15.46
N GLN A 614 -2.55 -8.93 -14.17
CA GLN A 614 -2.86 -7.60 -13.62
C GLN A 614 -1.63 -6.69 -13.51
N ARG A 615 -1.90 -5.39 -13.58
CA ARG A 615 -0.97 -4.29 -13.31
C ARG A 615 -1.62 -3.32 -12.34
N LEU A 616 -0.79 -2.72 -11.51
CA LEU A 616 -1.21 -1.72 -10.54
C LEU A 616 -0.77 -0.35 -11.07
N VAL A 617 -1.70 0.59 -11.20
CA VAL A 617 -1.41 2.01 -11.42
C VAL A 617 -1.14 2.62 -10.05
N MET A 618 0.09 3.10 -9.87
CA MET A 618 0.63 3.52 -8.57
C MET A 618 1.05 4.98 -8.61
N VAL A 619 0.93 5.66 -7.48
CA VAL A 619 1.60 6.93 -7.19
C VAL A 619 2.58 6.72 -6.04
N ALA A 620 3.78 7.32 -6.12
CA ALA A 620 4.74 7.35 -5.02
C ALA A 620 5.28 8.78 -4.78
N GLU A 621 5.65 9.11 -3.54
CA GLU A 621 6.44 10.31 -3.23
C GLU A 621 7.87 10.22 -3.82
N THR A 622 8.46 11.36 -4.21
CA THR A 622 9.82 11.39 -4.78
C THR A 622 10.94 11.27 -3.75
N GLU A 623 10.64 11.50 -2.48
CA GLU A 623 11.58 11.52 -1.34
C GLU A 623 11.18 10.56 -0.20
N GLY A 624 10.17 9.70 -0.39
CA GLY A 624 9.59 8.90 0.69
C GLY A 624 8.97 7.57 0.25
N PHE A 625 8.57 6.77 1.24
CA PHE A 625 7.98 5.44 1.03
C PHE A 625 6.57 5.42 0.42
N ARG A 626 5.76 6.45 0.72
CA ARG A 626 4.29 6.43 0.56
C ARG A 626 3.90 6.04 -0.87
N GLN A 627 3.24 4.89 -0.99
CA GLN A 627 2.69 4.36 -2.23
C GLN A 627 1.17 4.29 -2.13
N GLU A 628 0.50 4.83 -3.15
CA GLU A 628 -0.95 4.82 -3.28
C GLU A 628 -1.37 4.00 -4.51
N LEU A 629 -2.28 3.05 -4.31
CA LEU A 629 -2.89 2.26 -5.39
C LEU A 629 -4.07 3.05 -5.98
N VAL A 630 -3.90 3.54 -7.21
CA VAL A 630 -4.93 4.30 -7.93
C VAL A 630 -5.88 3.37 -8.69
N ALA A 631 -5.36 2.31 -9.31
CA ALA A 631 -6.17 1.34 -10.04
C ALA A 631 -5.52 -0.04 -10.13
N GLU A 632 -6.31 -1.11 -9.96
CA GLU A 632 -5.98 -2.42 -10.50
C GLU A 632 -6.46 -2.53 -11.96
N VAL A 633 -5.64 -3.09 -12.84
CA VAL A 633 -5.91 -3.13 -14.28
C VAL A 633 -5.47 -4.47 -14.88
N THR A 634 -6.39 -5.19 -15.53
CA THR A 634 -6.05 -6.35 -16.35
C THR A 634 -5.44 -5.91 -17.68
N GLY A 635 -4.35 -6.57 -18.11
CA GLY A 635 -3.63 -6.25 -19.35
C GLY A 635 -2.44 -5.31 -19.15
N ARG A 636 -1.95 -4.71 -20.23
CA ARG A 636 -0.78 -3.80 -20.20
C ARG A 636 -1.22 -2.35 -20.13
N VAL A 637 -0.87 -1.67 -19.04
CA VAL A 637 -0.91 -0.20 -18.95
C VAL A 637 0.28 0.41 -19.71
N SER A 638 0.03 1.50 -20.44
CA SER A 638 1.04 2.30 -21.15
C SER A 638 0.58 3.77 -21.21
N ALA A 639 1.51 4.69 -21.52
CA ALA A 639 1.22 6.13 -21.64
C ALA A 639 0.37 6.68 -20.49
N LEU A 640 0.91 6.50 -19.28
CA LEU A 640 0.44 7.15 -18.05
C LEU A 640 0.88 8.62 -18.12
N ASP A 641 -0.04 9.54 -17.86
CA ASP A 641 0.16 10.98 -18.02
C ASP A 641 -0.63 11.77 -16.95
N TRP A 642 0.06 12.62 -16.19
CA TRP A 642 -0.55 13.43 -15.13
C TRP A 642 -1.19 14.68 -15.72
N SER A 643 -2.40 15.04 -15.29
CA SER A 643 -3.05 16.28 -15.71
C SER A 643 -2.24 17.52 -15.28
N PRO A 644 -2.17 18.59 -16.09
CA PRO A 644 -1.49 19.83 -15.73
C PRO A 644 -1.94 20.49 -14.40
N ASP A 645 -3.19 20.27 -13.98
CA ASP A 645 -3.77 20.75 -12.71
C ASP A 645 -3.48 19.84 -11.50
N GLY A 646 -2.79 18.72 -11.72
CA GLY A 646 -2.40 17.76 -10.70
C GLY A 646 -3.52 16.84 -10.20
N GLN A 647 -4.75 16.98 -10.68
CA GLN A 647 -5.91 16.24 -10.16
C GLN A 647 -6.06 14.82 -10.71
N LEU A 648 -5.62 14.53 -11.93
CA LEU A 648 -5.99 13.30 -12.66
C LEU A 648 -4.78 12.58 -13.26
N LEU A 649 -4.92 11.26 -13.38
CA LEU A 649 -4.04 10.38 -14.16
C LEU A 649 -4.79 9.82 -15.36
N LEU A 650 -4.31 10.13 -16.56
CA LEU A 650 -4.76 9.56 -17.82
C LEU A 650 -3.85 8.38 -18.17
N TYR A 651 -4.41 7.25 -18.62
CA TYR A 651 -3.60 6.09 -19.02
C TYR A 651 -4.26 5.23 -20.10
N SER A 652 -3.43 4.58 -20.92
CA SER A 652 -3.87 3.65 -21.95
C SER A 652 -3.75 2.21 -21.44
N VAL A 653 -4.78 1.39 -21.66
CA VAL A 653 -4.81 -0.03 -21.31
C VAL A 653 -4.95 -0.85 -22.59
N ARG A 654 -4.08 -1.84 -22.78
CA ARG A 654 -4.16 -2.81 -23.86
C ARG A 654 -4.36 -4.20 -23.30
N ASP A 655 -5.51 -4.80 -23.60
CA ASP A 655 -5.82 -6.20 -23.28
C ASP A 655 -6.20 -6.97 -24.55
N GLY A 656 -5.49 -8.07 -24.83
CA GLY A 656 -5.51 -8.74 -26.13
C GLY A 656 -5.31 -7.75 -27.30
N ASN A 657 -6.38 -7.56 -28.09
CA ASN A 657 -6.45 -6.58 -29.19
C ASN A 657 -7.10 -5.24 -28.78
N ASP A 658 -7.94 -5.24 -27.74
CA ASP A 658 -8.65 -4.05 -27.26
C ASP A 658 -7.65 -3.05 -26.68
N ARG A 659 -7.85 -1.77 -27.01
CA ARG A 659 -7.07 -0.64 -26.51
C ARG A 659 -8.03 0.44 -26.05
N ARG A 660 -8.02 0.76 -24.77
CA ARG A 660 -8.97 1.70 -24.15
C ARG A 660 -8.18 2.72 -23.34
N VAL A 661 -8.73 3.91 -23.20
CA VAL A 661 -8.10 5.01 -22.46
C VAL A 661 -8.96 5.34 -21.25
N TYR A 662 -8.33 5.40 -20.09
CA TYR A 662 -8.94 5.63 -18.79
C TYR A 662 -8.41 6.91 -18.17
N VAL A 663 -9.22 7.54 -17.32
CA VAL A 663 -8.82 8.61 -16.42
C VAL A 663 -9.25 8.24 -15.00
N ALA A 664 -8.39 8.55 -14.03
CA ALA A 664 -8.64 8.36 -12.60
C ALA A 664 -8.15 9.59 -11.81
N GLY A 665 -8.56 9.72 -10.56
CA GLY A 665 -7.98 10.65 -9.61
C GLY A 665 -6.49 10.37 -9.37
N ALA A 666 -5.71 11.41 -9.10
CA ALA A 666 -4.27 11.31 -8.84
C ALA A 666 -3.93 11.11 -7.34
N SER A 667 -4.77 10.36 -6.63
CA SER A 667 -4.54 9.76 -5.32
C SER A 667 -5.22 8.40 -5.26
N GLY A 668 -4.80 7.55 -4.34
CA GLY A 668 -5.30 6.18 -4.22
C GLY A 668 -5.36 5.68 -2.79
N THR A 669 -5.67 4.40 -2.61
CA THR A 669 -5.59 3.78 -1.28
C THR A 669 -4.12 3.68 -0.86
N SER A 670 -3.79 4.24 0.32
CA SER A 670 -2.46 4.10 0.89
C SER A 670 -2.19 2.63 1.18
N LEU A 671 -1.13 2.08 0.58
CA LEU A 671 -0.65 0.74 0.91
C LEU A 671 0.25 0.86 2.14
N ALA A 672 -0.35 0.72 3.32
CA ALA A 672 0.32 0.69 4.61
C ALA A 672 -0.16 -0.53 5.41
N TRP A 673 0.57 -1.63 5.31
CA TRP A 673 0.45 -2.80 6.18
C TRP A 673 1.50 -2.74 7.30
N ALA A 674 1.31 -3.44 8.42
CA ALA A 674 2.39 -3.67 9.39
C ALA A 674 3.61 -4.37 8.72
N ALA A 675 3.34 -5.20 7.71
CA ALA A 675 4.33 -5.81 6.84
C ALA A 675 5.03 -4.85 5.84
N ASP A 676 4.72 -3.56 5.86
CA ASP A 676 5.39 -2.53 5.03
C ASP A 676 6.39 -1.68 5.81
N CYS A 677 6.54 -1.86 7.14
CA CYS A 677 7.75 -1.42 7.82
C CYS A 677 8.98 -2.16 7.24
N TRP A 678 8.88 -3.49 7.08
CA TRP A 678 9.64 -4.27 6.09
C TRP A 678 9.09 -5.71 5.96
N ARG A 679 9.47 -6.45 4.89
CA ARG A 679 9.17 -7.90 4.74
C ARG A 679 10.42 -8.77 4.83
N ARG A 680 10.35 -9.88 5.58
CA ARG A 680 11.39 -10.94 5.56
C ARG A 680 11.48 -11.59 4.16
N GLY A 681 12.70 -11.95 3.74
CA GLY A 681 13.03 -12.55 2.43
C GLY A 681 14.36 -13.32 2.47
N THR A 682 14.86 -13.83 1.33
CA THR A 682 15.99 -14.78 1.28
C THR A 682 17.34 -14.22 0.80
N ASN A 683 18.35 -14.13 1.68
CA ASN A 683 19.79 -13.96 1.36
C ASN A 683 20.65 -14.18 2.64
N ARG A 684 21.95 -14.51 2.51
CA ARG A 684 22.69 -15.23 3.58
C ARG A 684 23.28 -14.44 4.77
N TYR A 685 23.54 -13.15 4.64
CA TYR A 685 24.07 -12.31 5.72
C TYR A 685 23.52 -10.90 5.59
N ALA A 686 22.96 -10.31 6.65
CA ALA A 686 22.39 -8.96 6.58
C ALA A 686 22.11 -8.29 7.93
N THR A 687 21.92 -6.97 7.86
CA THR A 687 21.43 -6.07 8.93
C THR A 687 20.02 -5.53 8.67
N GLY A 688 19.43 -5.93 7.55
CA GLY A 688 18.05 -5.69 7.16
C GLY A 688 17.58 -6.91 6.37
N PRO A 689 16.30 -7.30 6.44
CA PRO A 689 15.86 -8.48 5.69
C PRO A 689 16.02 -8.21 4.18
N PRO A 690 16.41 -9.18 3.33
CA PRO A 690 16.48 -10.62 3.54
C PRO A 690 17.37 -11.18 4.65
N PHE A 691 16.91 -12.27 5.27
CA PHE A 691 17.64 -13.00 6.31
C PHE A 691 17.38 -14.50 6.15
N GLN A 692 18.36 -15.22 5.63
CA GLN A 692 18.38 -16.67 5.53
C GLN A 692 19.71 -17.16 6.10
N SER A 693 19.73 -17.46 7.40
CA SER A 693 20.82 -18.23 7.98
C SER A 693 20.86 -19.64 7.38
N ASP A 694 22.06 -20.22 7.32
CA ASP A 694 22.26 -21.65 7.09
C ASP A 694 22.10 -22.47 8.40
N VAL A 695 21.75 -21.81 9.52
CA VAL A 695 21.64 -22.34 10.90
C VAL A 695 20.28 -21.93 11.53
N PRO A 696 19.63 -22.74 12.39
CA PRO A 696 18.37 -22.34 13.05
C PRO A 696 18.53 -21.13 13.99
N THR A 697 17.64 -20.14 13.87
CA THR A 697 17.56 -18.99 14.80
C THR A 697 16.61 -19.23 15.97
N THR A 698 15.82 -20.31 15.93
CA THR A 698 14.86 -20.73 16.96
C THR A 698 14.79 -22.26 17.06
N GLY A 699 14.35 -22.76 18.22
CA GLY A 699 14.48 -24.17 18.61
C GLY A 699 15.88 -24.50 19.15
N THR A 700 16.24 -25.78 19.19
CA THR A 700 17.56 -26.23 19.66
C THR A 700 18.64 -26.05 18.58
N LEU A 701 19.65 -25.23 18.86
CA LEU A 701 20.88 -25.10 18.08
C LEU A 701 21.99 -25.95 18.70
N ARG A 702 22.32 -27.07 18.05
CA ARG A 702 23.46 -27.92 18.41
C ARG A 702 24.76 -27.37 17.83
N VAL A 703 25.76 -27.17 18.69
CA VAL A 703 27.09 -26.64 18.33
C VAL A 703 28.17 -27.65 18.69
N ALA A 704 28.88 -28.20 17.68
CA ALA A 704 30.07 -29.03 17.93
C ALA A 704 31.21 -28.15 18.45
N LEU A 705 31.65 -28.37 19.68
CA LEU A 705 32.80 -27.64 20.24
C LEU A 705 34.06 -28.48 20.07
N LEU A 706 34.91 -28.05 19.12
CA LEU A 706 36.15 -28.74 18.75
C LEU A 706 37.36 -27.95 19.25
N PHE A 707 38.34 -28.62 19.84
CA PHE A 707 39.55 -27.98 20.35
C PHE A 707 40.75 -28.39 19.49
N MET A 708 41.48 -27.43 18.92
CA MET A 708 42.55 -27.73 17.96
C MET A 708 43.88 -27.04 18.31
N ASP A 709 44.98 -27.78 18.27
CA ASP A 709 46.34 -27.30 18.57
C ASP A 709 47.35 -27.57 17.44
N PHE A 710 48.46 -26.82 17.42
CA PHE A 710 49.46 -26.86 16.34
C PHE A 710 50.87 -27.13 16.90
N PRO A 711 51.80 -27.69 16.10
CA PRO A 711 53.18 -27.93 16.55
C PRO A 711 53.93 -26.69 17.05
N ASP A 712 53.58 -25.50 16.54
CA ASP A 712 54.17 -24.21 16.89
C ASP A 712 53.26 -23.33 17.79
N ALA A 713 52.03 -23.79 18.05
CA ALA A 713 51.03 -23.20 18.93
C ALA A 713 50.37 -24.30 19.78
N PRO A 714 51.12 -24.98 20.68
CA PRO A 714 50.58 -26.09 21.44
C PRO A 714 49.67 -25.62 22.57
N ALA A 715 48.67 -26.44 22.91
CA ALA A 715 47.86 -26.25 24.11
C ALA A 715 48.56 -26.80 25.37
N THR A 716 48.22 -26.23 26.54
CA THR A 716 48.94 -26.52 27.82
C THR A 716 48.03 -26.82 29.02
N TYR A 717 46.72 -26.94 28.78
CA TYR A 717 45.62 -27.09 29.75
C TYR A 717 44.55 -28.03 29.18
N SER A 718 43.61 -28.52 30.00
CA SER A 718 42.61 -29.47 29.49
C SER A 718 41.43 -28.77 28.80
N THR A 719 40.89 -29.43 27.79
CA THR A 719 39.64 -29.03 27.11
C THR A 719 38.40 -29.16 28.00
N ARG A 720 38.52 -29.79 29.17
CA ARG A 720 37.44 -29.88 30.16
C ARG A 720 37.36 -28.61 30.99
N GLU A 721 38.49 -28.20 31.58
CA GLU A 721 38.61 -26.95 32.33
C GLU A 721 38.24 -25.74 31.45
N GLU A 722 38.65 -25.78 30.17
CA GLU A 722 38.33 -24.73 29.19
C GLU A 722 36.82 -24.63 28.88
N SER A 723 36.12 -25.76 28.73
CA SER A 723 34.66 -25.81 28.56
C SER A 723 33.92 -25.34 29.82
N GLU A 724 34.27 -25.91 30.97
CA GLU A 724 33.60 -25.70 32.26
C GLU A 724 33.73 -24.25 32.77
N TYR A 725 34.69 -23.48 32.25
CA TYR A 725 34.86 -22.06 32.58
C TYR A 725 34.18 -21.08 31.60
N SER A 726 33.83 -21.52 30.38
CA SER A 726 33.63 -20.60 29.24
C SER A 726 32.29 -20.76 28.48
N LEU A 727 31.53 -21.83 28.70
CA LEU A 727 30.29 -22.12 27.95
C LEU A 727 29.00 -21.56 28.56
N GLU A 728 28.93 -21.43 29.88
CA GLU A 728 27.74 -20.97 30.62
C GLU A 728 27.20 -19.62 30.11
N PHE A 729 28.10 -18.67 29.82
CA PHE A 729 27.71 -17.34 29.33
C PHE A 729 27.13 -17.33 27.90
N PRO A 730 27.78 -17.87 26.85
CA PRO A 730 27.21 -17.83 25.49
C PRO A 730 25.93 -18.67 25.35
N GLU A 731 25.79 -19.74 26.14
CA GLU A 731 24.56 -20.55 26.26
C GLU A 731 23.42 -19.67 26.82
N GLN A 732 23.58 -19.18 28.07
CA GLN A 732 22.57 -18.35 28.72
C GLN A 732 22.28 -17.05 27.95
N TYR A 733 23.30 -16.38 27.39
CA TYR A 733 23.12 -15.10 26.70
C TYR A 733 22.21 -15.22 25.48
N LEU A 734 22.33 -16.29 24.70
CA LEU A 734 21.50 -16.51 23.52
C LEU A 734 20.08 -16.98 23.91
N GLU A 735 19.96 -17.79 24.97
CA GLU A 735 18.69 -18.24 25.53
C GLU A 735 17.86 -17.09 26.12
N ASP A 736 18.42 -16.36 27.10
CA ASP A 736 17.78 -15.19 27.72
C ASP A 736 17.50 -14.10 26.66
N SER A 737 18.41 -13.88 25.70
CA SER A 737 18.19 -12.90 24.62
C SER A 737 17.11 -13.29 23.61
N SER A 738 16.81 -14.58 23.48
CA SER A 738 15.73 -15.07 22.61
C SER A 738 14.38 -15.15 23.32
N TYR A 739 14.34 -14.83 24.62
CA TYR A 739 13.23 -15.12 25.52
C TYR A 739 12.88 -16.63 25.55
N GLY A 740 13.89 -17.49 25.43
CA GLY A 740 13.73 -18.96 25.35
C GLY A 740 13.20 -19.47 24.00
N LYS A 741 13.26 -18.68 22.93
CA LYS A 741 12.91 -19.12 21.56
C LYS A 741 14.06 -19.86 20.86
N LEU A 742 15.30 -19.69 21.34
CA LEU A 742 16.51 -20.42 20.97
C LEU A 742 17.07 -21.11 22.23
N ASP A 743 17.65 -22.30 22.06
CA ASP A 743 18.17 -23.23 23.09
C ASP A 743 19.52 -23.76 22.56
N VAL A 744 20.63 -23.61 23.30
CA VAL A 744 22.00 -23.70 22.70
C VAL A 744 22.83 -24.85 23.27
N GLU A 745 22.59 -26.05 22.72
CA GLU A 745 23.27 -27.29 23.14
C GLU A 745 24.71 -27.37 22.60
N PHE A 746 25.69 -26.97 23.42
CA PHE A 746 27.12 -27.23 23.14
C PHE A 746 27.48 -28.71 23.33
N VAL A 747 28.09 -29.31 22.30
CA VAL A 747 28.50 -30.73 22.29
C VAL A 747 30.04 -30.83 22.23
N PRO A 748 30.76 -30.88 23.37
CA PRO A 748 32.22 -30.80 23.40
C PRO A 748 32.94 -32.12 23.13
N LEU A 749 33.77 -32.14 22.07
CA LEU A 749 34.78 -33.17 21.89
C LEU A 749 35.98 -32.85 22.80
N HIS A 750 35.99 -33.38 24.03
CA HIS A 750 37.05 -33.12 25.01
C HIS A 750 38.40 -33.79 24.65
N ARG A 751 39.05 -33.32 23.60
CA ARG A 751 40.39 -33.69 23.14
C ARG A 751 40.99 -32.56 22.31
N TRP A 752 42.28 -32.26 22.50
CA TRP A 752 43.03 -31.45 21.55
C TRP A 752 43.30 -32.23 20.27
N LEU A 753 42.65 -31.82 19.18
CA LEU A 753 42.89 -32.28 17.81
C LEU A 753 44.18 -31.61 17.32
N ARG A 754 45.20 -32.41 16.99
CA ARG A 754 46.53 -31.88 16.71
C ARG A 754 46.81 -31.89 15.21
N ALA A 755 47.08 -30.72 14.64
CA ALA A 755 47.54 -30.61 13.27
C ALA A 755 48.94 -31.25 13.08
N GLU A 756 49.16 -31.91 11.95
CA GLU A 756 50.52 -32.28 11.51
C GLU A 756 51.31 -31.04 11.04
N GLU A 757 50.61 -30.06 10.45
CA GLU A 757 51.16 -28.81 9.93
C GLU A 757 51.17 -27.67 10.96
N THR A 758 52.08 -26.70 10.79
CA THR A 758 52.16 -25.50 11.64
C THR A 758 51.06 -24.49 11.34
N SER A 759 50.70 -23.65 12.32
CA SER A 759 49.66 -22.61 12.21
C SER A 759 49.83 -21.71 10.98
N VAL A 760 51.09 -21.41 10.64
CA VAL A 760 51.49 -20.58 9.50
C VAL A 760 51.11 -21.21 8.15
N GLN A 761 51.05 -22.54 8.03
CA GLN A 761 50.72 -23.20 6.75
C GLN A 761 49.24 -23.01 6.37
N PHE A 762 48.36 -22.89 7.37
CA PHE A 762 46.94 -22.60 7.17
C PHE A 762 46.63 -21.14 6.82
N GLY A 763 47.58 -20.19 6.89
CA GLY A 763 47.28 -18.75 6.76
C GLY A 763 48.35 -17.78 6.26
N GLY A 764 49.63 -18.15 6.30
CA GLY A 764 50.75 -17.24 6.07
C GLY A 764 51.25 -16.54 7.34
N ILE A 765 52.11 -15.53 7.18
CA ILE A 765 52.85 -14.89 8.28
C ILE A 765 51.99 -13.93 9.12
N VAL A 766 50.87 -13.45 8.59
CA VAL A 766 49.94 -12.56 9.31
C VAL A 766 48.89 -13.42 10.01
N ILE A 767 49.02 -13.54 11.34
CA ILE A 767 48.19 -14.43 12.17
C ILE A 767 46.90 -13.70 12.64
N ASP A 768 46.91 -12.37 12.67
CA ASP A 768 45.79 -11.52 13.04
C ASP A 768 44.67 -11.52 11.98
N GLY A 769 43.41 -11.62 12.41
CA GLY A 769 42.19 -11.35 11.62
C GLY A 769 41.93 -12.15 10.34
N SER A 770 42.82 -13.06 9.91
CA SER A 770 42.72 -13.69 8.59
C SER A 770 41.55 -14.70 8.49
N ARG A 771 40.45 -14.27 7.85
CA ARG A 771 39.25 -15.11 7.62
C ARG A 771 39.55 -16.40 6.86
N ALA A 772 40.47 -16.35 5.89
CA ALA A 772 40.90 -17.51 5.10
C ALA A 772 41.84 -18.48 5.86
N LEU A 773 42.46 -18.03 6.96
CA LEU A 773 43.11 -18.91 7.93
C LEU A 773 42.07 -19.62 8.79
N GLY A 774 41.10 -18.85 9.33
CA GLY A 774 40.05 -19.38 10.20
C GLY A 774 39.22 -20.50 9.57
N GLN A 775 38.73 -20.29 8.35
CA GLN A 775 37.92 -21.28 7.62
C GLN A 775 38.69 -22.58 7.36
N ARG A 776 39.93 -22.51 6.89
CA ARG A 776 40.74 -23.72 6.57
C ARG A 776 41.14 -24.49 7.82
N ALA A 777 41.52 -23.81 8.90
CA ALA A 777 41.84 -24.48 10.16
C ALA A 777 40.60 -25.13 10.80
N SER A 778 39.43 -24.47 10.74
CA SER A 778 38.19 -25.02 11.30
C SER A 778 37.63 -26.19 10.48
N ALA A 779 37.75 -26.15 9.14
CA ALA A 779 37.46 -27.31 8.30
C ALA A 779 38.39 -28.49 8.61
N HIS A 780 39.70 -28.25 8.77
CA HIS A 780 40.63 -29.32 9.15
C HIS A 780 40.39 -29.86 10.58
N SER A 781 39.83 -29.06 11.50
CA SER A 781 39.41 -29.55 12.81
C SER A 781 38.27 -30.56 12.70
N ILE A 782 37.37 -30.40 11.72
CA ILE A 782 36.31 -31.37 11.40
C ILE A 782 36.89 -32.64 10.79
N GLU A 783 37.82 -32.54 9.83
CA GLU A 783 38.52 -33.70 9.25
C GLU A 783 39.20 -34.56 10.34
N LEU A 784 39.83 -33.93 11.33
CA LEU A 784 40.45 -34.58 12.50
C LEU A 784 39.44 -35.10 13.54
N ALA A 785 38.21 -34.58 13.53
CA ALA A 785 37.13 -34.98 14.44
C ALA A 785 36.23 -36.09 13.87
N ASN A 786 36.21 -36.32 12.55
CA ASN A 786 35.19 -37.15 11.89
C ASN A 786 35.20 -38.65 12.30
N GLU A 787 36.30 -39.17 12.83
CA GLU A 787 36.34 -40.53 13.42
C GLU A 787 35.89 -40.58 14.90
N PHE A 788 35.57 -39.42 15.51
CA PHE A 788 35.21 -39.26 16.93
C PHE A 788 33.88 -38.52 17.18
N PHE A 789 33.27 -37.90 16.16
CA PHE A 789 32.12 -37.00 16.30
C PHE A 789 31.13 -37.17 15.13
N ASP A 790 29.84 -37.07 15.40
CA ASP A 790 28.76 -37.16 14.40
C ASP A 790 28.20 -35.77 14.08
N PHE A 791 28.52 -35.27 12.88
CA PHE A 791 28.09 -33.96 12.40
C PHE A 791 26.67 -33.94 11.82
N SER A 792 26.04 -35.10 11.59
CA SER A 792 24.74 -35.20 10.88
C SER A 792 23.56 -34.56 11.61
N THR A 793 23.70 -34.24 12.90
CA THR A 793 22.69 -33.55 13.73
C THR A 793 23.15 -32.19 14.24
N THR A 794 24.27 -31.67 13.73
CA THR A 794 25.01 -30.57 14.36
C THR A 794 25.33 -29.46 13.34
N PRO A 795 24.41 -28.51 13.08
CA PRO A 795 24.51 -27.54 11.98
C PRO A 795 25.62 -26.49 12.15
N ALA A 796 26.20 -26.36 13.34
CA ALA A 796 27.24 -25.38 13.64
C ALA A 796 28.46 -26.05 14.31
N VAL A 797 29.66 -25.56 13.98
CA VAL A 797 30.92 -25.98 14.58
C VAL A 797 31.66 -24.75 15.12
N LEU A 798 32.04 -24.78 16.40
CA LEU A 798 32.87 -23.78 17.05
C LEU A 798 34.25 -24.37 17.35
N THR A 799 35.28 -23.93 16.61
CA THR A 799 36.66 -24.38 16.82
C THR A 799 37.40 -23.44 17.79
N VAL A 800 37.91 -23.99 18.89
CA VAL A 800 38.69 -23.30 19.92
C VAL A 800 40.18 -23.51 19.70
N PHE A 801 40.94 -22.42 19.52
CA PHE A 801 42.39 -22.43 19.33
C PHE A 801 43.17 -21.88 20.54
N PRO A 802 44.37 -22.41 20.86
CA PRO A 802 45.16 -21.93 21.98
C PRO A 802 45.77 -20.56 21.69
N SER A 803 45.49 -19.58 22.56
CA SER A 803 45.93 -18.18 22.45
C SER A 803 47.44 -17.92 22.41
N SER A 804 48.27 -18.96 22.53
CA SER A 804 49.72 -18.87 22.42
C SER A 804 50.21 -18.31 21.07
N ARG A 805 49.35 -18.30 20.04
CA ARG A 805 49.58 -17.60 18.76
C ARG A 805 48.39 -16.81 18.19
N PHE A 806 47.15 -17.15 18.56
CA PHE A 806 45.95 -16.62 17.91
C PHE A 806 45.34 -15.43 18.68
N GLY A 807 44.60 -14.59 17.96
CA GLY A 807 43.84 -13.46 18.50
C GLY A 807 42.52 -13.29 17.75
N GLY A 808 41.53 -12.70 18.44
CA GLY A 808 40.15 -12.56 17.94
C GLY A 808 39.37 -13.88 17.82
N GLY A 809 38.15 -13.78 17.31
CA GLY A 809 37.39 -14.89 16.73
C GLY A 809 37.26 -14.73 15.20
N THR A 810 36.54 -15.63 14.53
CA THR A 810 36.01 -15.40 13.17
C THR A 810 34.92 -16.41 12.79
N ALA A 811 33.87 -15.97 12.10
CA ALA A 811 32.76 -16.80 11.65
C ALA A 811 32.39 -16.67 10.16
N GLY A 812 31.59 -17.64 9.73
CA GLY A 812 30.99 -17.73 8.40
C GLY A 812 31.83 -18.52 7.40
N GLY A 813 31.13 -19.17 6.46
CA GLY A 813 31.65 -20.26 5.65
C GLY A 813 31.00 -21.59 6.03
N LEU A 814 30.83 -22.46 5.03
CA LEU A 814 30.27 -23.81 5.19
C LEU A 814 31.34 -24.86 4.87
N HIS A 815 31.16 -26.06 5.42
CA HIS A 815 31.93 -27.26 5.08
C HIS A 815 30.98 -28.45 4.94
N GLU A 816 31.07 -29.18 3.83
CA GLU A 816 30.24 -30.37 3.57
C GLU A 816 30.85 -31.60 4.28
N VAL A 817 30.10 -32.22 5.18
CA VAL A 817 30.47 -33.44 5.91
C VAL A 817 29.42 -34.51 5.63
N ASP A 818 29.82 -35.61 4.99
CA ASP A 818 28.93 -36.72 4.59
C ASP A 818 27.60 -36.30 3.89
N GLY A 819 27.64 -35.18 3.16
CA GLY A 819 26.50 -34.60 2.45
C GLY A 819 25.65 -33.59 3.23
N VAL A 820 26.12 -33.14 4.40
CA VAL A 820 25.50 -32.08 5.23
C VAL A 820 26.43 -30.87 5.31
N ASP A 821 25.94 -29.68 4.96
CA ASP A 821 26.66 -28.42 5.20
C ASP A 821 26.64 -28.08 6.69
N VAL A 822 27.81 -27.83 7.29
CA VAL A 822 27.94 -27.27 8.66
C VAL A 822 28.60 -25.89 8.65
N ALA A 823 28.08 -24.98 9.46
CA ALA A 823 28.54 -23.60 9.55
C ALA A 823 29.73 -23.42 10.51
N LEU A 824 30.74 -22.66 10.09
CA LEU A 824 32.02 -22.56 10.80
C LEU A 824 32.17 -21.25 11.60
N ALA A 825 32.33 -21.38 12.91
CA ALA A 825 32.85 -20.33 13.80
C ALA A 825 34.16 -20.76 14.45
N ARG A 826 34.99 -19.79 14.86
CA ARG A 826 36.16 -20.03 15.69
C ARG A 826 36.40 -18.94 16.72
N VAL A 827 37.03 -19.34 17.81
CA VAL A 827 37.51 -18.46 18.90
C VAL A 827 38.93 -18.89 19.31
N ASN A 828 39.59 -18.04 20.09
CA ASN A 828 40.85 -18.38 20.74
C ASN A 828 40.77 -18.07 22.25
N THR A 829 41.62 -18.68 23.06
CA THR A 829 41.50 -18.66 24.53
C THR A 829 42.00 -17.39 25.27
N PHE A 830 42.17 -16.22 24.60
CA PHE A 830 42.63 -14.95 25.21
C PHE A 830 42.32 -13.73 24.28
N PHE A 831 42.41 -12.44 24.67
CA PHE A 831 43.62 -11.72 25.15
C PHE A 831 43.30 -10.38 25.86
N GLY A 832 44.12 -10.01 26.86
CA GLY A 832 44.59 -8.60 26.94
C GLY A 832 43.95 -7.57 27.89
N GLY A 833 43.91 -7.84 29.21
CA GLY A 833 44.31 -6.79 30.17
C GLY A 833 43.32 -5.69 30.58
N GLY A 834 42.07 -6.02 30.92
CA GLY A 834 41.17 -5.13 31.66
C GLY A 834 40.00 -5.90 32.26
N LEU A 835 39.68 -5.62 33.53
CA LEU A 835 38.46 -6.02 34.27
C LEU A 835 37.64 -7.17 33.65
N GLY A 836 37.90 -8.41 34.09
CA GLY A 836 37.05 -9.57 33.77
C GLY A 836 35.63 -9.42 34.36
N GLY A 837 34.72 -10.39 34.20
CA GLY A 837 34.77 -11.69 33.50
C GLY A 837 33.32 -12.13 33.20
N PRO A 838 32.97 -13.43 33.08
CA PRO A 838 33.78 -14.64 33.25
C PRO A 838 34.49 -15.10 31.95
N GLY A 839 35.14 -16.27 31.98
CA GLY A 839 35.13 -17.19 30.84
C GLY A 839 35.99 -16.91 29.60
N LEU A 840 37.01 -16.04 29.68
CA LEU A 840 38.12 -15.78 28.71
C LEU A 840 37.80 -15.54 27.22
N TRP A 841 36.94 -16.33 26.59
CA TRP A 841 36.45 -16.24 25.21
C TRP A 841 34.91 -16.35 25.11
N SER A 842 34.18 -16.46 26.22
CA SER A 842 32.71 -16.53 26.27
C SER A 842 31.97 -15.46 25.46
N LEU A 843 32.34 -14.18 25.62
CA LEU A 843 31.71 -13.07 24.91
C LEU A 843 32.01 -13.13 23.39
N PRO A 844 33.27 -13.37 22.95
CA PRO A 844 33.55 -13.79 21.58
C PRO A 844 32.74 -15.00 21.09
N ALA A 845 32.48 -16.03 21.89
CA ALA A 845 31.65 -17.15 21.43
C ALA A 845 30.21 -16.72 21.12
N ALA A 846 29.58 -15.91 21.98
CA ALA A 846 28.25 -15.36 21.71
C ALA A 846 28.24 -14.52 20.41
N HIS A 847 29.23 -13.65 20.25
CA HIS A 847 29.45 -12.82 19.05
C HIS A 847 29.60 -13.65 17.76
N GLU A 848 30.51 -14.63 17.75
CA GLU A 848 30.76 -15.48 16.58
C GLU A 848 29.59 -16.42 16.26
N LEU A 849 28.78 -16.81 17.26
CA LEU A 849 27.53 -17.54 17.04
C LEU A 849 26.43 -16.66 16.43
N LEU A 850 26.32 -15.37 16.84
CA LEU A 850 25.40 -14.42 16.20
C LEU A 850 25.72 -14.19 14.71
N HIS A 851 26.99 -14.31 14.30
CA HIS A 851 27.37 -14.36 12.89
C HIS A 851 26.90 -15.64 12.17
N LEU A 852 26.92 -16.80 12.83
CA LEU A 852 26.35 -18.03 12.26
C LEU A 852 24.83 -17.90 12.10
N LEU A 853 24.17 -17.26 13.06
CA LEU A 853 22.75 -16.90 12.95
C LEU A 853 22.49 -15.89 11.82
N GLY A 854 23.49 -15.21 11.25
CA GLY A 854 23.39 -14.42 10.01
C GLY A 854 23.62 -12.90 10.16
N LEU A 855 23.88 -12.41 11.37
CA LEU A 855 24.20 -10.99 11.62
C LEU A 855 25.65 -10.66 11.19
N ILE A 856 25.94 -9.37 10.98
CA ILE A 856 27.29 -8.88 10.67
C ILE A 856 27.75 -7.80 11.66
N ASP A 857 29.04 -7.51 11.65
CA ASP A 857 29.66 -6.48 12.49
C ASP A 857 29.19 -5.07 12.16
N LEU A 858 29.08 -4.25 13.21
CA LEU A 858 28.52 -2.90 13.19
C LEU A 858 29.55 -1.82 13.59
N TYR A 859 30.84 -2.05 13.31
CA TYR A 859 31.94 -1.16 13.72
C TYR A 859 31.77 0.30 13.24
N PRO A 860 32.13 1.32 14.05
CA PRO A 860 32.09 2.73 13.67
C PRO A 860 33.13 3.10 12.59
N TYR A 861 32.73 3.89 11.60
CA TYR A 861 33.55 4.32 10.46
C TYR A 861 34.80 5.15 10.84
N ASP A 862 34.70 5.89 11.95
CA ASP A 862 35.71 6.82 12.46
C ASP A 862 37.00 6.13 12.95
N TRP A 863 37.01 4.79 13.07
CA TRP A 863 38.23 4.03 13.39
C TRP A 863 39.36 4.28 12.36
N THR A 864 39.01 4.64 11.12
CA THR A 864 39.96 5.01 10.06
C THR A 864 40.88 6.19 10.41
N LEU A 865 40.53 7.03 11.38
CA LEU A 865 41.40 8.12 11.86
C LEU A 865 42.44 7.68 12.91
N GLY A 866 42.24 6.55 13.59
CA GLY A 866 43.18 5.97 14.58
C GLY A 866 43.45 6.81 15.84
N ILE A 867 42.95 8.04 15.93
CA ILE A 867 43.10 8.96 17.07
C ILE A 867 41.72 9.61 17.31
N PRO A 868 41.03 9.31 18.43
CA PRO A 868 39.75 9.93 18.73
C PRO A 868 39.91 11.45 18.96
N PRO A 869 38.99 12.30 18.44
CA PRO A 869 39.06 13.73 18.69
C PRO A 869 38.97 14.07 20.19
N PRO A 870 39.66 15.14 20.65
CA PRO A 870 39.74 15.49 22.06
C PRO A 870 38.35 15.84 22.63
N ALA A 871 38.13 15.50 23.90
CA ALA A 871 36.90 15.84 24.58
C ALA A 871 36.75 17.37 24.78
N PRO A 872 35.52 17.90 24.84
CA PRO A 872 35.29 19.31 25.16
C PRO A 872 35.89 19.70 26.53
N PRO A 873 36.26 20.97 26.75
CA PRO A 873 36.86 21.41 28.01
C PRO A 873 35.97 21.09 29.23
N GLY A 874 36.52 20.35 30.20
CA GLY A 874 35.78 19.90 31.39
C GLY A 874 34.95 18.62 31.20
N GLN A 875 35.06 17.95 30.05
CA GLN A 875 34.38 16.69 29.77
C GLN A 875 35.38 15.54 29.53
N VAL A 876 34.91 14.32 29.80
CA VAL A 876 35.56 13.05 29.48
C VAL A 876 34.77 12.31 28.41
N ARG A 877 35.47 11.59 27.53
CA ARG A 877 34.87 10.66 26.57
C ARG A 877 34.57 9.34 27.27
N ILE A 878 33.38 8.79 27.03
CA ILE A 878 33.03 7.42 27.36
C ILE A 878 32.78 6.67 26.04
N GLY A 879 33.41 5.50 25.90
CA GLY A 879 33.11 4.54 24.83
C GLY A 879 32.21 3.44 25.35
N THR A 880 31.26 2.98 24.52
CA THR A 880 30.36 1.89 24.89
C THR A 880 29.87 1.09 23.67
N GLU A 881 29.78 -0.22 23.80
CA GLU A 881 29.15 -1.10 22.81
C GLU A 881 27.66 -1.29 23.12
N TRP A 882 26.83 -1.40 22.08
CA TRP A 882 25.38 -1.68 22.17
C TRP A 882 25.07 -3.08 21.62
N GLY A 883 24.81 -4.02 22.53
CA GLY A 883 24.72 -5.45 22.22
C GLY A 883 26.10 -6.11 22.09
N VAL A 884 26.18 -7.16 21.28
CA VAL A 884 27.36 -8.04 21.13
C VAL A 884 27.72 -8.19 19.64
N MET A 885 27.68 -7.09 18.88
CA MET A 885 27.86 -7.05 17.40
C MET A 885 28.79 -5.91 16.94
N GLY A 886 29.66 -5.40 17.80
CA GLY A 886 30.66 -4.39 17.47
C GLY A 886 30.13 -2.95 17.31
N LEU A 887 28.85 -2.68 17.61
CA LEU A 887 28.25 -1.34 17.54
C LEU A 887 28.77 -0.44 18.67
N THR A 888 30.01 0.01 18.52
CA THR A 888 30.66 0.90 19.48
C THR A 888 30.34 2.37 19.19
N SER A 889 29.77 3.04 20.19
CA SER A 889 29.38 4.43 20.17
C SER A 889 30.13 5.21 21.25
N HIS A 890 30.21 6.54 21.09
CA HIS A 890 30.98 7.41 21.95
C HIS A 890 30.19 8.67 22.31
N PHE A 891 30.15 8.98 23.60
CA PHE A 891 29.55 10.20 24.12
C PHE A 891 30.48 10.91 25.11
N PHE A 892 30.10 12.13 25.51
CA PHE A 892 30.83 12.93 26.48
C PHE A 892 29.99 13.22 27.73
N THR A 893 30.63 13.21 28.90
CA THR A 893 30.06 13.69 30.18
C THR A 893 31.12 14.41 31.02
N VAL A 894 30.77 14.93 32.19
CA VAL A 894 31.69 15.62 33.10
C VAL A 894 32.61 14.66 33.86
N GLU A 895 33.79 15.15 34.26
CA GLU A 895 34.66 14.43 35.19
C GLU A 895 33.94 14.22 36.54
N MET A 896 33.96 12.99 37.08
CA MET A 896 33.22 12.56 38.27
C MET A 896 31.68 12.55 38.16
N ASP A 897 31.13 12.26 36.98
CA ASP A 897 29.70 11.95 36.81
C ASP A 897 29.26 10.80 37.74
N GLU A 898 28.33 11.09 38.65
CA GLU A 898 27.77 10.15 39.64
C GLU A 898 27.21 8.86 39.00
N ARG A 899 26.74 8.92 37.74
CA ARG A 899 26.19 7.78 36.99
C ARG A 899 27.25 6.76 36.58
N LEU A 900 28.53 7.16 36.56
CA LEU A 900 29.69 6.31 36.21
C LEU A 900 30.39 5.70 37.44
N LYS A 901 29.77 5.77 38.62
CA LYS A 901 30.32 5.20 39.86
C LYS A 901 30.22 3.68 39.86
N HIS A 902 31.35 3.01 40.06
CA HIS A 902 31.37 1.59 40.45
C HIS A 902 31.64 1.43 41.94
N GLN A 903 31.08 0.36 42.52
CA GLN A 903 31.30 -0.01 43.92
C GLN A 903 32.29 -1.17 43.99
N ARG A 904 33.33 -1.03 44.82
CA ARG A 904 34.39 -2.02 44.98
C ARG A 904 34.43 -2.49 46.44
N SER A 905 33.96 -3.71 46.66
CA SER A 905 33.84 -4.37 47.97
C SER A 905 35.04 -5.29 48.21
N THR A 906 35.57 -5.30 49.43
CA THR A 906 36.47 -6.37 49.88
C THR A 906 35.90 -7.05 51.13
N VAL A 907 35.91 -8.39 51.10
CA VAL A 907 35.52 -9.24 52.23
C VAL A 907 36.29 -8.83 53.49
N GLY A 908 35.58 -8.24 54.45
CA GLY A 908 36.15 -7.77 55.73
C GLY A 908 36.89 -6.42 55.70
N ARG A 909 36.84 -5.63 54.60
CA ARG A 909 37.41 -4.26 54.56
C ARG A 909 36.42 -3.15 54.16
N GLY A 910 35.21 -3.51 53.73
CA GLY A 910 34.17 -2.54 53.38
C GLY A 910 34.13 -2.23 51.87
N VAL A 911 33.40 -1.17 51.52
CA VAL A 911 33.15 -0.76 50.13
C VAL A 911 33.81 0.59 49.86
N THR A 912 34.57 0.69 48.78
CA THR A 912 35.07 1.95 48.20
C THR A 912 34.30 2.31 46.93
N THR A 913 34.20 3.60 46.64
CA THR A 913 33.62 4.11 45.40
C THR A 913 34.73 4.62 44.49
N GLU A 914 34.67 4.22 43.24
CA GLU A 914 35.61 4.56 42.18
C GLU A 914 34.79 4.95 40.92
N TYR A 915 35.45 5.43 39.86
CA TYR A 915 34.80 5.77 38.58
C TYR A 915 35.57 5.13 37.42
N ALA A 916 34.87 4.78 36.34
CA ALA A 916 35.45 4.21 35.12
C ALA A 916 35.16 5.06 33.88
N SER A 917 35.95 4.88 32.80
CA SER A 917 35.87 5.65 31.55
C SER A 917 35.30 4.86 30.36
N GLY A 918 34.63 3.74 30.61
CA GLY A 918 34.06 2.86 29.59
C GLY A 918 33.00 1.94 30.20
N LEU A 919 32.00 1.57 29.40
CA LEU A 919 30.83 0.78 29.79
C LEU A 919 30.52 -0.21 28.67
N ALA A 920 30.22 -1.47 28.95
CA ALA A 920 29.89 -2.46 27.92
C ALA A 920 28.41 -2.86 28.04
N MET A 921 27.53 -2.25 27.22
CA MET A 921 26.08 -2.50 27.31
C MET A 921 25.70 -3.71 26.44
N THR A 922 25.82 -4.89 27.02
CA THR A 922 25.69 -6.18 26.34
C THR A 922 24.25 -6.53 25.94
N GLU A 923 23.23 -5.85 26.47
CA GLU A 923 21.83 -6.13 26.17
C GLU A 923 21.46 -5.78 24.72
N MET A 924 20.95 -6.77 24.00
CA MET A 924 20.88 -6.78 22.53
C MET A 924 19.86 -5.78 21.98
N LEU A 925 20.19 -5.14 20.85
CA LEU A 925 19.25 -4.28 20.12
C LEU A 925 18.01 -5.04 19.68
N GLY A 926 16.84 -4.46 19.92
CA GLY A 926 15.56 -5.05 19.57
C GLY A 926 15.38 -5.25 18.06
N TRP A 927 15.97 -4.39 17.22
CA TRP A 927 16.00 -4.61 15.77
C TRP A 927 16.63 -5.96 15.41
N ASN A 928 17.79 -6.29 15.98
CA ASN A 928 18.46 -7.57 15.71
C ASN A 928 17.67 -8.75 16.29
N ARG A 929 17.03 -8.58 17.46
CA ARG A 929 16.09 -9.58 18.00
C ARG A 929 14.90 -9.83 17.07
N TRP A 930 14.35 -8.78 16.44
CA TRP A 930 13.27 -8.89 15.47
C TRP A 930 13.72 -9.53 14.14
N LEU A 931 14.95 -9.28 13.68
CA LEU A 931 15.52 -9.98 12.52
C LEU A 931 15.59 -11.50 12.74
N LEU A 932 16.00 -11.93 13.93
CA LEU A 932 16.14 -13.35 14.32
C LEU A 932 14.81 -14.06 14.62
N GLY A 933 13.70 -13.31 14.75
CA GLY A 933 12.38 -13.83 15.14
C GLY A 933 12.19 -13.98 16.66
N TRP A 934 13.02 -13.32 17.46
CA TRP A 934 12.96 -13.36 18.93
C TRP A 934 11.93 -12.34 19.46
N VAL A 935 11.91 -11.13 18.90
CA VAL A 935 10.77 -10.20 19.03
C VAL A 935 9.75 -10.53 17.95
N ASP A 936 8.47 -10.68 18.31
CA ASP A 936 7.41 -11.03 17.36
C ASP A 936 6.88 -9.80 16.59
N ASP A 937 6.32 -10.04 15.40
CA ASP A 937 5.89 -8.96 14.49
C ASP A 937 4.73 -8.09 15.07
N ASN A 938 3.97 -8.60 16.04
CA ASN A 938 2.95 -7.84 16.77
C ASN A 938 3.52 -6.96 17.90
N GLN A 939 4.79 -7.14 18.26
CA GLN A 939 5.51 -6.31 19.25
C GLN A 939 6.26 -5.14 18.59
N LEU A 940 6.17 -5.00 17.27
CA LEU A 940 6.75 -3.91 16.49
C LEU A 940 5.64 -2.96 16.05
N HIS A 941 5.62 -1.75 16.61
CA HIS A 941 4.67 -0.71 16.23
C HIS A 941 5.20 0.09 15.03
N CYS A 942 4.57 -0.07 13.87
CA CYS A 942 4.97 0.62 12.63
C CYS A 942 4.35 2.01 12.54
N VAL A 943 5.16 3.05 12.67
CA VAL A 943 4.75 4.45 12.72
C VAL A 943 4.72 5.05 11.31
N THR A 944 3.55 5.04 10.68
CA THR A 944 3.36 5.61 9.31
C THR A 944 2.62 6.95 9.29
N ASP A 945 2.01 7.34 10.41
CA ASP A 945 1.23 8.57 10.55
C ASP A 945 2.10 9.82 10.76
N ALA A 946 1.49 11.00 10.56
CA ALA A 946 2.14 12.27 10.81
C ALA A 946 2.33 12.56 12.32
N GLU A 947 1.43 12.05 13.16
CA GLU A 947 1.53 12.10 14.62
C GLU A 947 1.16 10.72 15.20
N ALA A 948 1.91 10.24 16.19
CA ALA A 948 1.65 8.99 16.90
C ALA A 948 2.09 9.08 18.36
N GLU A 949 1.52 8.27 19.24
CA GLU A 949 2.02 8.05 20.60
C GLU A 949 2.07 6.54 20.90
N VAL A 950 3.23 6.06 21.34
CA VAL A 950 3.52 4.63 21.51
C VAL A 950 4.02 4.36 22.93
N SER A 951 3.44 3.37 23.60
CA SER A 951 4.00 2.84 24.86
C SER A 951 4.94 1.69 24.55
N LEU A 952 6.18 1.75 25.06
CA LEU A 952 7.23 0.79 24.82
C LEU A 952 7.61 0.05 26.11
N ALA A 953 7.37 -1.27 26.10
CA ALA A 953 7.80 -2.19 27.14
C ALA A 953 9.31 -2.48 27.04
N PRO A 954 9.99 -2.87 28.14
CA PRO A 954 11.44 -3.03 28.18
C PRO A 954 11.93 -4.09 27.19
N ILE A 955 12.96 -3.80 26.39
CA ILE A 955 13.45 -4.75 25.37
C ILE A 955 14.03 -6.05 25.96
N ALA A 956 14.39 -6.05 27.24
CA ALA A 956 14.78 -7.25 27.97
C ALA A 956 13.60 -8.18 28.32
N GLN A 957 12.42 -7.61 28.59
CA GLN A 957 11.24 -8.32 29.09
C GLN A 957 9.94 -7.63 28.62
N PRO A 958 9.53 -7.79 27.34
CA PRO A 958 8.41 -7.04 26.78
C PRO A 958 7.02 -7.67 27.00
N GLU A 959 6.93 -8.86 27.62
CA GLU A 959 5.68 -9.57 28.02
C GLU A 959 4.55 -9.70 26.97
N GLY A 960 4.85 -9.53 25.68
CA GLY A 960 3.86 -9.52 24.60
C GLY A 960 3.27 -8.14 24.25
N GLU A 961 3.64 -7.10 25.00
CA GLU A 961 3.43 -5.70 24.63
C GLU A 961 4.43 -5.25 23.53
N ALA A 962 4.29 -4.00 23.07
CA ALA A 962 5.15 -3.41 22.06
C ALA A 962 6.57 -3.18 22.62
N ALA A 963 7.55 -3.86 22.03
CA ALA A 963 8.98 -3.75 22.37
C ALA A 963 9.71 -2.68 21.53
N LEU A 964 9.18 -2.39 20.33
CA LEU A 964 9.76 -1.49 19.33
C LEU A 964 8.73 -0.53 18.76
N ALA A 965 9.16 0.69 18.45
CA ALA A 965 8.53 1.54 17.44
C ALA A 965 9.49 1.75 16.26
N VAL A 966 8.96 1.77 15.03
CA VAL A 966 9.76 1.92 13.80
C VAL A 966 9.11 2.94 12.87
N ILE A 967 9.87 3.96 12.45
CA ILE A 967 9.44 4.97 11.46
C ILE A 967 10.15 4.63 10.13
N PRO A 968 9.44 4.19 9.09
CA PRO A 968 10.02 3.93 7.78
C PRO A 968 10.25 5.25 7.02
N LEU A 969 11.50 5.56 6.65
CA LEU A 969 11.85 6.82 5.97
C LEU A 969 11.90 6.65 4.44
N ASN A 970 12.71 5.71 3.96
CA ASN A 970 12.83 5.37 2.54
C ASN A 970 13.18 3.88 2.38
N HIS A 971 13.17 3.34 1.16
CA HIS A 971 13.34 1.90 0.88
C HIS A 971 14.66 1.26 1.34
N HIS A 972 15.53 1.98 2.04
CA HIS A 972 16.67 1.45 2.77
C HIS A 972 16.94 2.16 4.10
N GLU A 973 16.11 3.08 4.58
CA GLU A 973 16.36 3.79 5.85
C GLU A 973 15.13 3.79 6.76
N VAL A 974 15.33 3.44 8.03
CA VAL A 974 14.30 3.52 9.09
C VAL A 974 14.87 4.13 10.37
N ILE A 975 14.01 4.72 11.21
CA ILE A 975 14.32 5.06 12.61
C ILE A 975 13.70 3.98 13.51
N VAL A 976 14.43 3.51 14.50
CA VAL A 976 13.98 2.55 15.52
C VAL A 976 14.06 3.21 16.89
N MET A 977 13.07 2.94 17.74
CA MET A 977 13.00 3.35 19.14
C MET A 977 12.72 2.13 20.02
N GLU A 978 13.50 1.95 21.09
CA GLU A 978 13.34 0.85 22.05
C GLU A 978 13.50 1.31 23.50
N SER A 979 12.78 0.67 24.42
CA SER A 979 12.80 0.98 25.86
C SER A 979 13.92 0.23 26.58
N ARG A 980 14.84 0.95 27.20
CA ARG A 980 15.98 0.41 27.97
C ARG A 980 15.75 0.60 29.47
N ARG A 981 15.89 -0.49 30.22
CA ARG A 981 15.78 -0.61 31.68
C ARG A 981 16.96 -1.43 32.20
N ARG A 982 17.31 -1.34 33.49
CA ARG A 982 18.36 -2.17 34.14
C ARG A 982 17.92 -3.61 34.41
N LEU A 983 17.27 -4.21 33.43
CA LEU A 983 16.81 -5.60 33.37
C LEU A 983 17.73 -6.42 32.47
N GLY A 984 17.53 -7.75 32.42
CA GLY A 984 18.30 -8.65 31.55
C GLY A 984 19.81 -8.46 31.68
N TYR A 985 20.45 -8.07 30.58
CA TYR A 985 21.89 -7.77 30.49
C TYR A 985 22.25 -6.30 30.73
N ASP A 986 21.30 -5.36 30.71
CA ASP A 986 21.51 -3.94 31.05
C ASP A 986 21.57 -3.71 32.58
N ARG A 987 21.32 -4.77 33.38
CA ARG A 987 21.53 -4.80 34.83
C ARG A 987 23.00 -4.60 35.20
N TYR A 988 23.28 -4.17 36.43
CA TYR A 988 24.63 -4.05 36.97
C TYR A 988 25.45 -5.33 36.80
N THR A 989 26.62 -5.24 36.17
CA THR A 989 27.58 -6.35 36.12
C THR A 989 28.27 -6.47 37.48
N GLU A 990 28.13 -7.63 38.12
CA GLU A 990 28.89 -8.01 39.32
C GLU A 990 30.01 -8.97 38.93
N PHE A 991 31.26 -8.63 39.29
CA PHE A 991 32.43 -9.48 39.04
C PHE A 991 33.29 -9.64 40.28
N THR A 992 33.84 -10.84 40.47
CA THR A 992 34.84 -11.14 41.49
C THR A 992 36.23 -11.20 40.85
N GLU A 993 37.04 -10.16 41.08
CA GLU A 993 38.45 -10.14 40.67
C GLU A 993 39.20 -11.36 41.22
N SER A 994 40.21 -11.83 40.49
CA SER A 994 41.05 -13.00 40.87
C SER A 994 41.86 -12.85 42.16
N ASN A 995 41.80 -11.67 42.79
CA ASN A 995 42.37 -11.31 44.08
C ASN A 995 41.33 -11.27 45.23
N GLY A 996 40.06 -11.57 44.96
CA GLY A 996 38.97 -11.61 45.94
C GLY A 996 38.24 -10.28 46.19
N PHE A 997 38.28 -9.34 45.25
CA PHE A 997 37.48 -8.10 45.30
C PHE A 997 36.20 -8.27 44.48
N GLU A 998 35.05 -7.94 45.07
CA GLU A 998 33.77 -7.86 44.37
C GLU A 998 33.61 -6.45 43.80
N VAL A 999 33.35 -6.32 42.50
CA VAL A 999 33.15 -5.03 41.83
C VAL A 999 31.81 -5.02 41.13
N ARG A 1000 31.02 -3.97 41.38
CA ARG A 1000 29.71 -3.74 40.76
C ARG A 1000 29.80 -2.54 39.84
N PHE A 1001 29.75 -2.78 38.53
CA PHE A 1001 29.75 -1.74 37.51
C PHE A 1001 28.32 -1.43 37.03
N PRO A 1002 27.97 -0.14 36.81
CA PRO A 1002 26.77 0.19 36.06
C PRO A 1002 26.95 -0.26 34.60
N THR A 1003 25.95 -0.95 34.06
CA THR A 1003 25.91 -1.32 32.65
C THR A 1003 25.14 -0.24 31.89
N LEU A 1004 23.81 -0.16 32.10
CA LEU A 1004 22.98 0.95 31.64
C LEU A 1004 23.09 2.18 32.56
N ILE A 1005 23.52 3.30 31.98
CA ILE A 1005 23.73 4.59 32.67
C ILE A 1005 22.41 5.18 33.18
N GLU A 1006 21.41 5.23 32.32
CA GLU A 1006 20.09 5.83 32.52
C GLU A 1006 19.04 4.99 31.81
N GLU A 1007 17.88 4.86 32.43
CA GLU A 1007 16.72 4.23 31.80
C GLU A 1007 15.98 5.26 30.95
N GLY A 1008 15.37 4.79 29.86
CA GLY A 1008 14.72 5.66 28.89
C GLY A 1008 14.57 5.00 27.53
N VAL A 1009 14.50 5.81 26.48
CA VAL A 1009 14.32 5.35 25.09
C VAL A 1009 15.59 5.55 24.29
N LEU A 1010 16.15 4.46 23.76
CA LEU A 1010 17.24 4.50 22.81
C LEU A 1010 16.68 4.77 21.41
N VAL A 1011 17.33 5.64 20.63
CA VAL A 1011 16.93 5.97 19.25
C VAL A 1011 18.09 5.76 18.29
N TYR A 1012 17.85 5.01 17.21
CA TYR A 1012 18.86 4.71 16.19
C TYR A 1012 18.28 4.69 14.78
N THR A 1013 19.10 4.99 13.78
CA THR A 1013 18.78 4.73 12.37
C THR A 1013 19.33 3.38 11.94
N VAL A 1014 18.65 2.73 11.00
CA VAL A 1014 19.15 1.54 10.28
C VAL A 1014 19.19 1.83 8.78
N ASP A 1015 20.31 1.52 8.12
CA ASP A 1015 20.48 1.57 6.66
C ASP A 1015 20.61 0.14 6.08
N LEU A 1016 19.79 -0.19 5.08
CA LEU A 1016 19.64 -1.51 4.48
C LEU A 1016 20.31 -1.62 3.08
N ALA A 1017 20.93 -0.55 2.56
CA ALA A 1017 21.50 -0.51 1.21
C ALA A 1017 22.88 0.17 1.07
N GLY A 1018 23.32 0.96 2.05
CA GLY A 1018 24.57 1.72 1.98
C GLY A 1018 25.84 0.86 1.82
N GLY A 1019 25.83 -0.37 2.33
CA GLY A 1019 26.97 -1.31 2.26
C GLY A 1019 28.09 -1.02 3.28
N GLU A 1020 28.07 0.15 3.92
CA GLU A 1020 28.87 0.52 5.08
C GLU A 1020 27.91 1.06 6.17
N LEU A 1021 28.14 0.70 7.43
CA LEU A 1021 27.51 1.29 8.64
C LEU A 1021 25.95 1.24 8.71
N PRO A 1022 25.37 0.03 8.80
CA PRO A 1022 23.93 -0.16 8.69
C PRO A 1022 23.12 0.08 9.98
N ILE A 1023 23.73 0.33 11.14
CA ILE A 1023 23.02 0.77 12.36
C ILE A 1023 23.82 1.92 13.00
N LYS A 1024 23.13 2.97 13.46
CA LYS A 1024 23.77 4.15 14.06
C LYS A 1024 22.89 4.77 15.16
N ILE A 1025 23.42 4.81 16.39
CA ILE A 1025 22.82 5.53 17.53
C ILE A 1025 22.82 7.03 17.25
N VAL A 1026 21.74 7.74 17.57
CA VAL A 1026 21.56 9.16 17.24
C VAL A 1026 21.53 10.06 18.49
N ALA A 1027 22.16 11.22 18.40
CA ALA A 1027 22.03 12.33 19.36
C ALA A 1027 21.60 13.63 18.65
N PRO A 1028 21.21 14.67 19.40
CA PRO A 1028 20.96 15.99 18.83
C PRO A 1028 22.22 16.64 18.23
N GLU A 1029 22.06 17.20 17.03
CA GLU A 1029 23.03 18.01 16.27
C GLU A 1029 24.22 17.27 15.63
N ALA A 1030 24.91 17.97 14.71
CA ALA A 1030 25.09 17.47 13.35
C ALA A 1030 26.48 16.90 12.98
N ASP A 1031 27.35 16.61 13.95
CA ASP A 1031 28.79 16.34 13.74
C ASP A 1031 29.19 14.88 14.06
N ASP A 1032 28.25 13.93 13.85
CA ASP A 1032 28.40 12.47 14.01
C ASP A 1032 28.85 11.94 15.40
N ARG A 1033 28.83 12.80 16.42
CA ARG A 1033 29.23 12.49 17.81
C ARG A 1033 28.08 12.69 18.77
N LEU A 1034 27.93 11.80 19.74
CA LEU A 1034 26.92 11.98 20.79
C LEU A 1034 27.38 13.04 21.80
N VAL A 1035 26.56 14.09 21.98
CA VAL A 1035 26.79 15.13 22.99
C VAL A 1035 25.74 14.97 24.10
N GLY A 1036 26.11 14.30 25.18
CA GLY A 1036 25.19 13.91 26.26
C GLY A 1036 24.78 12.43 26.20
N SER A 1037 23.68 12.09 26.87
CA SER A 1037 23.24 10.69 27.00
C SER A 1037 22.72 10.12 25.66
N PRO A 1038 23.07 8.88 25.27
CA PRO A 1038 22.47 8.19 24.12
C PRO A 1038 21.00 7.79 24.31
N VAL A 1039 20.50 7.85 25.55
CA VAL A 1039 19.15 7.43 25.94
C VAL A 1039 18.32 8.66 26.29
N LEU A 1040 17.13 8.78 25.70
CA LEU A 1040 16.18 9.86 25.99
C LEU A 1040 15.38 9.53 27.26
N THR A 1041 15.47 10.42 28.24
CA THR A 1041 14.68 10.37 29.49
C THR A 1041 13.41 11.22 29.37
N LYS A 1042 12.46 11.03 30.30
CA LYS A 1042 11.15 11.72 30.30
C LYS A 1042 11.29 13.24 30.18
N GLY A 1043 10.61 13.82 29.19
CA GLY A 1043 10.65 15.24 28.85
C GLY A 1043 11.78 15.66 27.89
N GLN A 1044 12.70 14.76 27.53
CA GLN A 1044 13.68 15.01 26.48
C GLN A 1044 13.09 14.75 25.08
N SER A 1045 13.74 15.28 24.05
CA SER A 1045 13.31 15.12 22.67
C SER A 1045 14.49 15.15 21.69
N LEU A 1046 14.35 14.41 20.60
CA LEU A 1046 15.29 14.34 19.48
C LEU A 1046 14.54 14.67 18.19
N THR A 1047 15.12 15.48 17.30
CA THR A 1047 14.59 15.68 15.95
C THR A 1047 15.54 15.07 14.92
N LEU A 1048 15.03 14.15 14.11
CA LEU A 1048 15.78 13.30 13.19
C LEU A 1048 14.97 13.10 11.90
N ARG A 1049 15.57 13.36 10.74
CA ARG A 1049 14.98 13.10 9.40
C ARG A 1049 13.56 13.68 9.20
N GLY A 1050 13.26 14.79 9.88
CA GLY A 1050 11.95 15.45 9.82
C GLY A 1050 10.93 14.99 10.88
N TYR A 1051 11.27 14.04 11.74
CA TYR A 1051 10.43 13.61 12.87
C TYR A 1051 11.03 14.12 14.19
N THR A 1052 10.19 14.70 15.05
CA THR A 1052 10.49 14.93 16.46
C THR A 1052 9.96 13.76 17.28
N ILE A 1053 10.83 13.17 18.10
CA ILE A 1053 10.58 12.03 18.98
C ILE A 1053 10.75 12.54 20.42
N THR A 1054 9.72 12.40 21.25
CA THR A 1054 9.63 12.98 22.60
C THR A 1054 9.19 11.92 23.59
N VAL A 1055 9.95 11.69 24.66
CA VAL A 1055 9.53 10.77 25.74
C VAL A 1055 8.56 11.50 26.67
N THR A 1056 7.26 11.29 26.45
CA THR A 1056 6.16 11.90 27.21
C THR A 1056 5.96 11.19 28.55
N GLY A 1057 6.10 9.86 28.56
CA GLY A 1057 5.76 8.99 29.67
C GLY A 1057 6.93 8.17 30.21
N ASP A 1058 6.83 7.90 31.50
CA ASP A 1058 7.57 6.88 32.24
C ASP A 1058 6.64 6.54 33.41
N ASP A 1059 6.18 5.29 33.48
CA ASP A 1059 5.33 4.76 34.56
C ASP A 1059 6.09 3.87 35.55
N GLY A 1060 7.41 3.67 35.33
CA GLY A 1060 8.29 2.78 36.08
C GLY A 1060 8.57 1.47 35.33
N ASP A 1061 7.59 0.94 34.60
CA ASP A 1061 7.73 -0.28 33.82
C ASP A 1061 8.06 0.06 32.35
N ARG A 1062 7.37 1.06 31.79
CA ARG A 1062 7.36 1.39 30.35
C ARG A 1062 7.66 2.86 30.07
N HIS A 1063 8.00 3.17 28.83
CA HIS A 1063 8.20 4.54 28.34
C HIS A 1063 7.15 4.89 27.29
N THR A 1064 6.54 6.07 27.40
CA THR A 1064 5.61 6.58 26.37
C THR A 1064 6.33 7.58 25.48
N VAL A 1065 6.19 7.43 24.17
CA VAL A 1065 6.90 8.21 23.16
C VAL A 1065 5.89 8.84 22.21
N SER A 1066 5.83 10.17 22.20
CA SER A 1066 5.15 10.93 21.15
C SER A 1066 6.10 11.17 19.98
N ILE A 1067 5.57 10.98 18.77
CA ILE A 1067 6.32 11.06 17.51
C ILE A 1067 5.53 12.00 16.59
N ARG A 1068 6.21 13.01 16.03
CA ARG A 1068 5.58 14.06 15.23
C ARG A 1068 6.43 14.43 14.01
N ARG A 1069 5.90 14.21 12.80
CA ARG A 1069 6.48 14.69 11.54
C ARG A 1069 6.33 16.21 11.49
N GLY A 1070 7.43 16.92 11.32
CA GLY A 1070 7.41 18.36 11.08
C GLY A 1070 6.92 18.68 9.67
N ASP A 1071 6.21 19.81 9.53
CA ASP A 1071 5.83 20.34 8.22
C ASP A 1071 7.07 20.56 7.34
N ALA A 1072 7.07 19.98 6.15
CA ALA A 1072 8.11 20.21 5.14
C ALA A 1072 7.90 21.60 4.50
N GLY A 1073 8.60 22.60 5.05
CA GLY A 1073 8.60 23.99 4.57
C GLY A 1073 9.43 24.24 3.31
#